data_AF-A0A7K4B845-F1
#
_entry.id   AF-A0A7K4B845-F1
#
_cell.length_a   1.000
_cell.length_b   1.000
_cell.length_c   1.000
_cell.angle_alpha   90.00
_cell.angle_beta   90.00
_cell.angle_gamma   90.00
#
_symmetry.space_group_name_H-M   'P 1'
#
loop_
_entity.id
_entity.type
_entity.pdbx_description
1 polymer ?
#
loop_
_entity_poly.entity_id
_entity_poly.type
_entity_poly.pdbx_seq_one_letter_code
_entity_poly.pdbx_strand_id
1 'polypeptide(L)'
;MKSIFKKNPERMRLKGDLHGLLKLLDSKHDITLRTEAILALGRMQTPSAVDPLILQFQDPDPEIRTAASHALVHIGIDALGPLISSLSTCDDQAAWMVHVTLAEMEGDAAREIVKNIPRLHGIGYERAGFVLNMMGTDVIPVLIDALATPDPTTIRFIEGLLETFGRAAIHHLINGLSHDNEEVRARISSLLIVLGDQVVGDLLSSCGQDEEWLRELKFYIISEIGKPALDPLYQALKDPNPVTSSMAQKAFLEFGESAIVPLISGLYDDDFEIRKVSENALVRIGEPIIPHLVDELNYKKEAEREPLLSVIQNIGEPAIPYLIKNLNEGRDDTKKTMIQLLSRMGAITMPYLINSVKEQTDTSALREAFLSMGRLSFPFLEEASERERGKTAVFSVEILRDIDPVRAVEPMITALYHTDQEVRETALENLVETGEMAIPRLVQVLGSGNEDAVNLSKIALIRNGEDALPHLVDSLTDPMGSNHDLIMDIIRENKKEALPYLIPFMVPGKDGHQEAMIIITETGTDATPYLLDALQEAGPELSVSIKKHLEELFSQESEKFVEQLFSGNIVDTDFMYELVSSSPDRVIPYLIELFQGDDSSKSLVAGELLSRFGKAAIDPFITALKNETDEDRKLEITTFLIKIGPDVVPELVTHLGDENIAPYAMAALSAIGEPAVPALLPFLKDKDQVAQQYAIHALTRIGTPAASALMSLMQEDESLVPMISRILAKMGGSALPELVQELQTLKESGEEGSNRGIAVMSLITEIGLSNHEDMKKLFLIQDPELTGMFERIFISKGEPILAPVLEATLDEPRIPDLAQGIFSSMRPQTQNVATKLMHSLKPGDRKKIGLLQVLGLMKEPSSAQIMYDSLKDPDHEIRMTAIRELGKFGREALEPLTDAMHDKDPHVRAAAVESLGDIGLPVLDQLISALKDSDGNIRAAAITGIAKIGEPAQFMLIQSLDDKDRNVRSAVARLLENSGFKPKYTTDRLSFLFAKELFDDLIQIGPPAVDILARGLHDDDAEIRERSREALTAIRDSIQT
;
A
#
# COMPACT_ATOMS: atom_id res chain seq x y z
N MET A 1 17.02 116.53 44.33
CA MET A 1 16.11 115.37 44.49
C MET A 1 15.81 114.67 43.14
N LYS A 2 16.82 114.34 42.31
CA LYS A 2 16.63 113.54 41.08
C LYS A 2 17.57 112.32 40.98
N SER A 3 18.33 111.98 42.03
CA SER A 3 19.36 110.93 42.01
C SER A 3 19.07 109.69 42.87
N ILE A 4 17.80 109.42 43.25
CA ILE A 4 17.46 108.26 44.13
C ILE A 4 16.52 107.24 43.46
N PHE A 5 16.01 107.49 42.25
CA PHE A 5 15.27 106.44 41.54
C PHE A 5 16.23 105.53 40.77
N LYS A 6 16.51 104.34 41.33
CA LYS A 6 17.07 103.22 40.55
C LYS A 6 16.13 102.99 39.36
N LYS A 7 16.69 102.95 38.15
CA LYS A 7 15.94 102.55 36.95
C LYS A 7 15.43 101.13 37.19
N ASN A 8 14.12 100.92 37.04
CA ASN A 8 13.48 99.63 37.30
C ASN A 8 12.80 99.18 36.00
N PRO A 9 13.39 98.21 35.28
CA PRO A 9 12.87 97.75 33.99
C PRO A 9 11.44 97.21 34.04
N GLU A 10 11.06 96.47 35.08
CA GLU A 10 9.69 95.98 35.24
C GLU A 10 8.66 97.12 35.38
N ARG A 11 9.01 98.19 36.08
CA ARG A 11 8.14 99.37 36.17
C ARG A 11 8.02 100.09 34.83
N MET A 12 9.05 100.06 33.99
CA MET A 12 9.04 100.64 32.64
C MET A 12 8.20 99.76 31.70
N ARG A 13 8.28 98.44 31.85
CA ARG A 13 7.43 97.45 31.18
C ARG A 13 5.94 97.69 31.43
N LEU A 14 5.55 97.79 32.70
CA LEU A 14 4.15 98.02 33.11
C LEU A 14 3.59 99.37 32.62
N LYS A 15 4.47 100.31 32.25
CA LYS A 15 4.11 101.61 31.68
C LYS A 15 4.15 101.65 30.16
N GLY A 16 4.56 100.56 29.49
CA GLY A 16 4.74 100.52 28.04
C GLY A 16 5.90 101.39 27.54
N ASP A 17 6.89 101.72 28.38
CA ASP A 17 8.02 102.58 28.00
C ASP A 17 9.09 101.80 27.21
N LEU A 18 8.76 101.47 25.96
CA LEU A 18 9.65 100.76 25.04
C LEU A 18 10.96 101.52 24.81
N HIS A 19 10.89 102.83 24.57
CA HIS A 19 12.09 103.64 24.29
C HIS A 19 13.04 103.68 25.49
N GLY A 20 12.49 103.79 26.71
CA GLY A 20 13.27 103.76 27.93
C GLY A 20 13.94 102.40 28.17
N LEU A 21 13.26 101.29 27.89
CA LEU A 21 13.81 99.94 27.98
C LEU A 21 14.89 99.67 26.93
N LEU A 22 14.69 100.08 25.68
CA LEU A 22 15.71 99.96 24.62
C LEU A 22 16.97 100.74 24.96
N LYS A 23 16.85 101.92 25.58
CA LYS A 23 18.00 102.72 26.03
C LYS A 23 18.80 102.04 27.16
N LEU A 24 18.19 101.12 27.90
CA LEU A 24 18.86 100.35 28.95
C LEU A 24 19.73 99.22 28.39
N LEU A 25 19.56 98.84 27.11
CA LEU A 25 20.35 97.80 26.46
C LEU A 25 21.80 98.21 26.16
N ASP A 26 22.09 99.51 26.17
CA ASP A 26 23.42 100.09 25.95
C ASP A 26 24.46 99.53 26.94
N SER A 27 25.62 99.12 26.43
CA SER A 27 26.72 98.44 27.16
C SER A 27 27.30 99.25 28.31
N LYS A 28 27.00 100.55 28.41
CA LYS A 28 27.36 101.39 29.57
C LYS A 28 26.62 101.03 30.88
N HIS A 29 25.56 100.23 30.81
CA HIS A 29 24.79 99.80 31.98
C HIS A 29 25.29 98.44 32.49
N ASP A 30 25.11 98.20 33.79
CA ASP A 30 25.47 96.93 34.43
C ASP A 30 24.67 95.74 33.84
N ILE A 31 25.30 94.57 33.77
CA ILE A 31 24.78 93.33 33.18
C ILE A 31 23.40 93.01 33.77
N THR A 32 23.26 93.04 35.10
CA THR A 32 21.99 92.75 35.78
C THR A 32 20.85 93.65 35.28
N LEU A 33 21.11 94.95 35.10
CA LEU A 33 20.10 95.92 34.67
C LEU A 33 19.75 95.75 33.18
N ARG A 34 20.74 95.37 32.36
CA ARG A 34 20.54 95.07 30.94
C ARG A 34 19.73 93.78 30.77
N THR A 35 20.06 92.72 31.49
CA THR A 35 19.32 91.45 31.53
C THR A 35 17.87 91.66 31.96
N GLU A 36 17.62 92.40 33.05
CA GLU A 36 16.25 92.74 33.48
C GLU A 36 15.49 93.53 32.41
N ALA A 37 16.16 94.43 31.68
CA ALA A 37 15.54 95.18 30.58
C ALA A 37 15.24 94.31 29.36
N ILE A 38 16.12 93.38 29.00
CA ILE A 38 15.94 92.41 27.93
C ILE A 38 14.74 91.50 28.22
N LEU A 39 14.70 90.89 29.41
CA LEU A 39 13.60 90.02 29.82
C LEU A 39 12.28 90.80 29.92
N ALA A 40 12.34 92.05 30.38
CA ALA A 40 11.17 92.93 30.39
C ALA A 40 10.64 93.20 28.98
N LEU A 41 11.51 93.43 27.98
CA LEU A 41 11.14 93.59 26.58
C LEU A 41 10.51 92.31 26.00
N GLY A 42 11.08 91.14 26.28
CA GLY A 42 10.49 89.85 25.88
C GLY A 42 9.08 89.65 26.45
N ARG A 43 8.88 89.97 27.74
CA ARG A 43 7.56 89.94 28.40
C ARG A 43 6.56 90.99 27.90
N MET A 44 7.00 92.00 27.15
CA MET A 44 6.09 92.92 26.46
C MET A 44 5.60 92.36 25.14
N GLN A 45 6.24 91.32 24.61
CA GLN A 45 5.88 90.68 23.33
C GLN A 45 5.75 91.71 22.20
N THR A 46 6.65 92.71 22.17
CA THR A 46 6.56 93.83 21.24
C THR A 46 7.47 93.60 20.03
N PRO A 47 6.94 93.52 18.80
CA PRO A 47 7.74 93.26 17.59
C PRO A 47 8.84 94.28 17.35
N SER A 48 8.61 95.55 17.71
CA SER A 48 9.60 96.63 17.59
C SER A 48 10.85 96.46 18.47
N ALA A 49 10.86 95.49 19.40
CA ALA A 49 12.01 95.14 20.22
C ALA A 49 12.88 94.03 19.60
N VAL A 50 12.44 93.36 18.53
CA VAL A 50 13.13 92.19 17.96
C VAL A 50 14.52 92.53 17.43
N ASP A 51 14.68 93.49 16.51
CA ASP A 51 16.01 93.83 15.96
C ASP A 51 17.00 94.31 17.04
N PRO A 52 16.60 95.19 17.99
CA PRO A 52 17.47 95.54 19.12
C PRO A 52 17.90 94.37 19.99
N LEU A 53 17.05 93.34 20.14
CA LEU A 53 17.35 92.13 20.89
C LEU A 53 18.27 91.19 20.10
N ILE A 54 18.08 91.03 18.78
CA ILE A 54 18.99 90.27 17.91
C ILE A 54 20.41 90.87 17.96
N LEU A 55 20.53 92.20 17.98
CA LEU A 55 21.83 92.88 18.13
C LEU A 55 22.54 92.51 19.44
N GLN A 56 21.82 92.10 20.50
CA GLN A 56 22.44 91.66 21.75
C GLN A 56 23.12 90.28 21.63
N PHE A 57 22.90 89.51 20.57
CA PHE A 57 23.65 88.27 20.33
C PHE A 57 25.14 88.48 20.08
N GLN A 58 25.55 89.70 19.72
CA GLN A 58 26.95 90.10 19.60
C GLN A 58 27.55 90.59 20.92
N ASP A 59 26.78 90.61 22.01
CA ASP A 59 27.30 91.05 23.30
C ASP A 59 28.41 90.08 23.78
N PRO A 60 29.54 90.60 24.32
CA PRO A 60 30.60 89.75 24.84
C PRO A 60 30.13 88.87 26.01
N ASP A 61 29.14 89.32 26.78
CA ASP A 61 28.66 88.60 27.95
C ASP A 61 27.63 87.50 27.60
N PRO A 62 27.87 86.23 27.99
CA PRO A 62 26.95 85.13 27.71
C PRO A 62 25.56 85.29 28.34
N GLU A 63 25.44 85.90 29.53
CA GLU A 63 24.15 86.07 30.21
C GLU A 63 23.22 86.99 29.40
N ILE A 64 23.79 88.03 28.79
CA ILE A 64 23.07 88.97 27.93
C ILE A 64 22.56 88.27 26.67
N ARG A 65 23.38 87.42 26.04
CA ARG A 65 23.00 86.66 24.85
C ARG A 65 21.87 85.68 25.14
N THR A 66 21.99 84.90 26.23
CA THR A 66 20.95 83.95 26.65
C THR A 66 19.66 84.66 27.03
N ALA A 67 19.74 85.79 27.74
CA ALA A 67 18.57 86.59 28.06
C ALA A 67 17.87 87.12 26.80
N ALA A 68 18.64 87.53 25.78
CA ALA A 68 18.10 87.96 24.50
C ALA A 68 17.42 86.81 23.75
N SER A 69 18.00 85.60 23.78
CA SER A 69 17.39 84.39 23.21
C SER A 69 16.03 84.13 23.86
N HIS A 70 15.99 84.04 25.19
CA HIS A 70 14.76 83.81 25.94
C HIS A 70 13.71 84.91 25.69
N ALA A 71 14.15 86.18 25.58
CA ALA A 71 13.25 87.29 25.27
C ALA A 71 12.64 87.16 23.86
N LEU A 72 13.43 86.73 22.88
CA LEU A 72 12.98 86.50 21.50
C LEU A 72 12.05 85.28 21.39
N VAL A 73 12.35 84.18 22.09
CA VAL A 73 11.44 83.02 22.22
C VAL A 73 10.09 83.46 22.82
N HIS A 74 10.11 84.32 23.84
CA HIS A 74 8.87 84.85 24.45
C HIS A 74 8.07 85.80 23.56
N ILE A 75 8.72 86.50 22.62
CA ILE A 75 8.03 87.30 21.59
C ILE A 75 7.31 86.39 20.60
N GLY A 76 7.86 85.20 20.30
CA GLY A 76 7.20 84.20 19.47
C GLY A 76 7.28 84.52 17.97
N ILE A 77 6.18 84.30 17.24
CA ILE A 77 6.13 84.31 15.76
C ILE A 77 6.70 85.61 15.14
N ASP A 78 6.49 86.76 15.78
CA ASP A 78 6.98 88.05 15.31
C ASP A 78 8.53 88.15 15.28
N ALA A 79 9.23 87.30 16.02
CA ALA A 79 10.69 87.21 16.03
C ALA A 79 11.26 86.32 14.91
N LEU A 80 10.47 85.40 14.35
CA LEU A 80 10.97 84.38 13.40
C LEU A 80 11.50 85.00 12.10
N GLY A 81 10.74 85.90 11.46
CA GLY A 81 11.16 86.53 10.20
C GLY A 81 12.49 87.27 10.29
N PRO A 82 12.67 88.17 11.28
CA PRO A 82 13.95 88.83 11.54
C PRO A 82 15.09 87.86 11.90
N LEU A 83 14.83 86.84 12.73
CA LEU A 83 15.83 85.81 13.07
C LEU A 83 16.29 85.02 11.84
N ILE A 84 15.37 84.56 11.00
CA ILE A 84 15.68 83.83 9.77
C ILE A 84 16.45 84.71 8.80
N SER A 85 16.05 85.97 8.63
CA SER A 85 16.78 86.93 7.78
C SER A 85 18.21 87.15 8.28
N SER A 86 18.42 87.11 9.61
CA SER A 86 19.73 87.28 10.21
C SER A 86 20.70 86.12 9.96
N LEU A 87 20.22 84.90 9.63
CA LEU A 87 21.06 83.74 9.32
C LEU A 87 22.09 84.02 8.22
N SER A 88 21.70 84.84 7.24
CA SER A 88 22.56 85.26 6.12
C SER A 88 23.56 86.38 6.47
N THR A 89 23.33 87.14 7.55
CA THR A 89 24.06 88.39 7.83
C THR A 89 24.84 88.38 9.14
N CYS A 90 24.57 87.43 10.05
CA CYS A 90 25.22 87.35 11.36
C CYS A 90 26.62 86.72 11.30
N ASP A 91 27.51 87.16 12.20
CA ASP A 91 28.81 86.51 12.46
C ASP A 91 28.62 85.14 13.14
N ASP A 92 29.68 84.35 13.25
CA ASP A 92 29.57 82.97 13.75
C ASP A 92 29.07 82.88 15.21
N GLN A 93 29.38 83.88 16.03
CA GLN A 93 28.95 83.91 17.44
C GLN A 93 27.45 84.21 17.54
N ALA A 94 26.97 85.20 16.79
CA ALA A 94 25.56 85.51 16.72
C ALA A 94 24.77 84.43 15.99
N ALA A 95 25.35 83.77 14.98
CA ALA A 95 24.73 82.65 14.27
C ALA A 95 24.43 81.49 15.21
N TRP A 96 25.36 81.14 16.11
CA TRP A 96 25.11 80.09 17.10
C TRP A 96 23.91 80.44 18.00
N MET A 97 23.81 81.69 18.47
CA MET A 97 22.66 82.12 19.25
C MET A 97 21.37 82.04 18.44
N VAL A 98 21.37 82.52 17.19
CA VAL A 98 20.21 82.44 16.28
C VAL A 98 19.80 80.99 16.06
N HIS A 99 20.75 80.07 15.88
CA HIS A 99 20.46 78.65 15.72
C HIS A 99 19.78 78.06 16.95
N VAL A 100 20.30 78.35 18.15
CA VAL A 100 19.72 77.89 19.43
C VAL A 100 18.32 78.47 19.62
N THR A 101 18.15 79.77 19.41
CA THR A 101 16.84 80.43 19.54
C THR A 101 15.82 79.86 18.56
N LEU A 102 16.19 79.62 17.29
CA LEU A 102 15.29 79.03 16.31
C LEU A 102 14.97 77.57 16.62
N ALA A 103 15.95 76.79 17.12
CA ALA A 103 15.71 75.41 17.55
C ALA A 103 14.77 75.34 18.76
N GLU A 104 14.90 76.23 19.74
CA GLU A 104 14.01 76.36 20.90
C GLU A 104 12.56 76.75 20.52
N MET A 105 12.36 77.34 19.35
CA MET A 105 11.04 77.72 18.82
C MET A 105 10.36 76.59 18.00
N GLU A 106 11.03 75.45 17.85
CA GLU A 106 10.50 74.18 17.31
C GLU A 106 9.70 74.34 15.98
N GLY A 107 8.53 73.72 15.88
CA GLY A 107 7.77 73.54 14.64
C GLY A 107 7.33 74.84 13.95
N ASP A 108 7.14 75.93 14.68
CA ASP A 108 6.81 77.23 14.09
C ASP A 108 8.04 77.86 13.40
N ALA A 109 9.22 77.69 13.99
CA ALA A 109 10.47 78.08 13.35
C ALA A 109 10.77 77.22 12.12
N ALA A 110 10.57 75.89 12.21
CA ALA A 110 10.74 75.01 11.06
C ALA A 110 9.87 75.41 9.86
N ARG A 111 8.57 75.68 10.09
CA ARG A 111 7.63 76.12 9.05
C ARG A 111 8.06 77.43 8.41
N GLU A 112 8.45 78.41 9.22
CA GLU A 112 8.83 79.73 8.70
C GLU A 112 10.21 79.72 8.03
N ILE A 113 11.16 78.88 8.49
CA ILE A 113 12.45 78.65 7.81
C ILE A 113 12.17 78.09 6.42
N VAL A 114 11.37 77.01 6.31
CA VAL A 114 11.10 76.35 5.03
C VAL A 114 10.44 77.30 4.03
N LYS A 115 9.48 78.11 4.48
CA LYS A 115 8.82 79.14 3.67
C LYS A 115 9.77 80.23 3.16
N ASN A 116 10.87 80.50 3.87
CA ASN A 116 11.85 81.53 3.49
C ASN A 116 13.09 80.97 2.78
N ILE A 117 13.21 79.64 2.57
CA ILE A 117 14.32 79.02 1.82
C ILE A 117 14.60 79.72 0.48
N PRO A 118 13.62 80.08 -0.37
CA PRO A 118 13.89 80.73 -1.65
C PRO A 118 14.61 82.08 -1.53
N ARG A 119 14.52 82.72 -0.37
CA ARG A 119 15.12 84.02 -0.07
C ARG A 119 16.48 83.92 0.63
N LEU A 120 16.82 82.72 1.12
CA LEU A 120 18.11 82.46 1.75
C LEU A 120 19.15 82.13 0.68
N HIS A 121 20.30 82.80 0.74
CA HIS A 121 21.40 82.61 -0.19
C HIS A 121 22.73 82.38 0.54
N GLY A 122 23.63 81.61 -0.08
CA GLY A 122 24.96 81.31 0.44
C GLY A 122 24.92 80.66 1.82
N ILE A 123 25.70 81.20 2.76
CA ILE A 123 25.84 80.69 4.13
C ILE A 123 24.48 80.61 4.87
N GLY A 124 23.52 81.49 4.57
CA GLY A 124 22.20 81.45 5.20
C GLY A 124 21.38 80.21 4.83
N TYR A 125 21.56 79.68 3.62
CA TYR A 125 20.92 78.45 3.15
C TYR A 125 21.49 77.23 3.88
N GLU A 126 22.81 77.15 4.03
CA GLU A 126 23.49 76.07 4.77
C GLU A 126 23.14 76.10 6.27
N ARG A 127 23.12 77.30 6.88
CA ARG A 127 22.74 77.50 8.27
C ARG A 127 21.28 77.12 8.54
N ALA A 128 20.36 77.41 7.62
CA ALA A 128 18.98 76.94 7.72
C ALA A 128 18.89 75.41 7.72
N GLY A 129 19.67 74.74 6.85
CA GLY A 129 19.77 73.27 6.86
C GLY A 129 20.32 72.72 8.17
N PHE A 130 21.34 73.36 8.72
CA PHE A 130 21.91 73.01 10.02
C PHE A 130 20.88 73.15 11.15
N VAL A 131 20.12 74.24 11.20
CA VAL A 131 19.07 74.46 12.22
C VAL A 131 18.00 73.39 12.13
N LEU A 132 17.50 73.10 10.93
CA LEU A 132 16.47 72.06 10.74
C LEU A 132 17.00 70.66 11.09
N ASN A 133 18.28 70.36 10.80
CA ASN A 133 18.89 69.10 11.20
C ASN A 133 19.06 68.99 12.74
N MET A 134 19.40 70.10 13.43
CA MET A 134 19.48 70.12 14.90
C MET A 134 18.12 69.88 15.57
N MET A 135 17.01 70.19 14.91
CA MET A 135 15.66 69.90 15.40
C MET A 135 15.32 68.40 15.36
N GLY A 136 16.16 67.56 14.75
CA GLY A 136 16.00 66.11 14.73
C GLY A 136 14.80 65.62 13.91
N THR A 137 14.31 64.42 14.22
CA THR A 137 13.22 63.76 13.47
C THR A 137 11.88 64.46 13.59
N ASP A 138 11.70 65.30 14.61
CA ASP A 138 10.45 66.04 14.88
C ASP A 138 10.13 67.07 13.77
N VAL A 139 11.15 67.46 12.99
CA VAL A 139 10.97 68.36 11.85
C VAL A 139 10.46 67.66 10.60
N ILE A 140 10.62 66.33 10.49
CA ILE A 140 10.34 65.58 9.26
C ILE A 140 8.87 65.70 8.81
N PRO A 141 7.85 65.64 9.70
CA PRO A 141 6.47 65.89 9.31
C PRO A 141 6.27 67.28 8.68
N VAL A 142 6.92 68.32 9.23
CA VAL A 142 6.86 69.68 8.70
C VAL A 142 7.50 69.77 7.32
N LEU A 143 8.61 69.05 7.11
CA LEU A 143 9.28 68.97 5.81
C LEU A 143 8.41 68.23 4.77
N ILE A 144 7.75 67.15 5.16
CA ILE A 144 6.83 66.39 4.31
C ILE A 144 5.65 67.28 3.88
N ASP A 145 5.01 67.98 4.81
CA ASP A 145 3.90 68.90 4.49
C ASP A 145 4.37 70.00 3.52
N ALA A 146 5.61 70.47 3.67
CA ALA A 146 6.18 71.51 2.84
C ALA A 146 6.60 71.04 1.42
N LEU A 147 6.68 69.73 1.14
CA LEU A 147 6.86 69.21 -0.21
C LEU A 147 5.70 69.55 -1.16
N ALA A 148 4.57 70.04 -0.62
CA ALA A 148 3.46 70.56 -1.40
C ALA A 148 3.77 71.89 -2.12
N THR A 149 4.92 72.52 -1.83
CA THR A 149 5.33 73.78 -2.45
C THR A 149 5.65 73.60 -3.94
N PRO A 150 5.27 74.56 -4.82
CA PRO A 150 5.68 74.54 -6.22
C PRO A 150 7.13 75.02 -6.46
N ASP A 151 7.82 75.50 -5.42
CA ASP A 151 9.16 76.06 -5.55
C ASP A 151 10.25 74.97 -5.64
N PRO A 152 10.98 74.84 -6.77
CA PRO A 152 11.94 73.76 -6.98
C PRO A 152 13.18 73.86 -6.08
N THR A 153 13.53 75.07 -5.62
CA THR A 153 14.67 75.28 -4.71
C THR A 153 14.37 74.69 -3.34
N THR A 154 13.17 74.97 -2.82
CA THR A 154 12.66 74.47 -1.55
C THR A 154 12.49 72.96 -1.59
N ILE A 155 11.94 72.42 -2.68
CA ILE A 155 11.83 70.96 -2.89
C ILE A 155 13.21 70.30 -2.80
N ARG A 156 14.20 70.74 -3.59
CA ARG A 156 15.54 70.13 -3.60
C ARG A 156 16.24 70.22 -2.24
N PHE A 157 16.02 71.33 -1.53
CA PHE A 157 16.53 71.48 -0.18
C PHE A 157 15.93 70.44 0.76
N ILE A 158 14.60 70.28 0.73
CA ILE A 158 13.89 69.31 1.57
C ILE A 158 14.30 67.88 1.21
N GLU A 159 14.34 67.52 -0.07
CA GLU A 159 14.77 66.20 -0.56
C GLU A 159 16.20 65.88 -0.07
N GLY A 160 17.15 66.80 -0.26
CA GLY A 160 18.51 66.62 0.22
C GLY A 160 18.61 66.50 1.74
N LEU A 161 17.80 67.25 2.50
CA LEU A 161 17.77 67.15 3.96
C LEU A 161 17.17 65.81 4.41
N LEU A 162 16.10 65.32 3.77
CA LEU A 162 15.51 64.01 4.02
C LEU A 162 16.49 62.87 3.71
N GLU A 163 17.30 63.00 2.64
CA GLU A 163 18.40 62.07 2.36
C GLU A 163 19.45 62.05 3.48
N THR A 164 19.81 63.21 4.06
CA THR A 164 20.77 63.26 5.18
C THR A 164 20.26 62.61 6.46
N PHE A 165 18.95 62.59 6.70
CA PHE A 165 18.35 61.83 7.79
C PHE A 165 18.42 60.31 7.55
N GLY A 166 18.51 59.87 6.30
CA GLY A 166 18.68 58.47 5.90
C GLY A 166 17.64 57.55 6.53
N ARG A 167 18.10 56.50 7.23
CA ARG A 167 17.23 55.51 7.88
C ARG A 167 16.24 56.12 8.89
N ALA A 168 16.60 57.24 9.54
CA ALA A 168 15.71 57.90 10.49
C ALA A 168 14.48 58.53 9.81
N ALA A 169 14.54 58.81 8.51
CA ALA A 169 13.42 59.34 7.74
C ALA A 169 12.46 58.26 7.21
N ILE A 170 12.91 57.01 7.06
CA ILE A 170 12.12 55.95 6.40
C ILE A 170 10.73 55.78 7.00
N HIS A 171 10.62 55.68 8.33
CA HIS A 171 9.33 55.51 8.99
C HIS A 171 8.38 56.69 8.74
N HIS A 172 8.88 57.92 8.82
CA HIS A 172 8.10 59.12 8.56
C HIS A 172 7.69 59.24 7.08
N LEU A 173 8.58 58.88 6.16
CA LEU A 173 8.29 58.86 4.72
C LEU A 173 7.22 57.81 4.38
N ILE A 174 7.31 56.61 4.94
CA ILE A 174 6.30 55.56 4.76
C ILE A 174 4.94 56.03 5.29
N ASN A 175 4.89 56.66 6.46
CA ASN A 175 3.65 57.25 6.98
C ASN A 175 3.12 58.38 6.07
N GLY A 176 4.03 59.17 5.51
CA GLY A 176 3.74 60.26 4.57
C GLY A 176 3.17 59.81 3.21
N LEU A 177 3.25 58.52 2.85
CA LEU A 177 2.52 57.97 1.70
C LEU A 177 0.99 58.08 1.85
N SER A 178 0.50 58.25 3.08
CA SER A 178 -0.92 58.48 3.37
C SER A 178 -1.34 59.96 3.29
N HIS A 179 -0.45 60.85 2.85
CA HIS A 179 -0.71 62.29 2.79
C HIS A 179 -1.79 62.63 1.74
N ASP A 180 -2.68 63.60 2.03
CA ASP A 180 -3.82 63.94 1.17
C ASP A 180 -3.41 64.47 -0.22
N ASN A 181 -2.29 65.20 -0.30
CA ASN A 181 -1.76 65.75 -1.54
C ASN A 181 -1.03 64.69 -2.38
N GLU A 182 -1.52 64.44 -3.61
CA GLU A 182 -0.96 63.48 -4.56
C GLU A 182 0.48 63.77 -4.97
N GLU A 183 0.84 65.05 -5.14
CA GLU A 183 2.19 65.43 -5.54
C GLU A 183 3.21 65.18 -4.42
N VAL A 184 2.79 65.33 -3.16
CA VAL A 184 3.60 64.95 -1.99
C VAL A 184 3.83 63.44 -1.98
N ARG A 185 2.78 62.63 -2.20
CA ARG A 185 2.90 61.17 -2.28
C ARG A 185 3.86 60.73 -3.39
N ALA A 186 3.78 61.34 -4.57
CA ALA A 186 4.67 61.02 -5.71
C ALA A 186 6.15 61.33 -5.41
N ARG A 187 6.42 62.45 -4.72
CA ARG A 187 7.77 62.85 -4.30
C ARG A 187 8.33 61.90 -3.23
N ILE A 188 7.53 61.58 -2.23
CA ILE A 188 7.89 60.58 -1.21
C ILE A 188 8.17 59.23 -1.85
N SER A 189 7.33 58.79 -2.80
CA SER A 189 7.54 57.54 -3.53
C SER A 189 8.88 57.53 -4.27
N SER A 190 9.22 58.63 -4.94
CA SER A 190 10.52 58.80 -5.61
C SER A 190 11.69 58.70 -4.63
N LEU A 191 11.59 59.35 -3.47
CA LEU A 191 12.62 59.29 -2.42
C LEU A 191 12.79 57.87 -1.87
N LEU A 192 11.70 57.14 -1.64
CA LEU A 192 11.74 55.75 -1.17
C LEU A 192 12.37 54.81 -2.22
N ILE A 193 12.12 55.03 -3.51
CA ILE A 193 12.77 54.27 -4.60
C ILE A 193 14.29 54.52 -4.60
N VAL A 194 14.73 55.77 -4.42
CA VAL A 194 16.15 56.14 -4.38
C VAL A 194 16.88 55.52 -3.17
N LEU A 195 16.20 55.40 -2.03
CA LEU A 195 16.74 54.75 -0.82
C LEU A 195 16.91 53.23 -0.98
N GLY A 196 16.24 52.61 -1.95
CA GLY A 196 16.52 51.25 -2.41
C GLY A 196 16.11 50.13 -1.44
N ASP A 197 16.95 49.09 -1.35
CA ASP A 197 16.69 47.83 -0.64
C ASP A 197 16.38 48.01 0.86
N GLN A 198 16.97 49.03 1.49
CA GLN A 198 16.79 49.34 2.92
C GLN A 198 15.33 49.66 3.29
N VAL A 199 14.52 50.08 2.32
CA VAL A 199 13.11 50.47 2.53
C VAL A 199 12.16 49.28 2.40
N VAL A 200 12.54 48.24 1.65
CA VAL A 200 11.63 47.15 1.24
C VAL A 200 11.04 46.42 2.45
N GLY A 201 11.85 46.12 3.48
CA GLY A 201 11.37 45.46 4.70
C GLY A 201 10.39 46.33 5.51
N ASP A 202 10.65 47.63 5.61
CA ASP A 202 9.79 48.57 6.35
C ASP A 202 8.47 48.84 5.61
N LEU A 203 8.50 48.87 4.26
CA LEU A 203 7.29 48.93 3.43
C LEU A 203 6.42 47.69 3.61
N LEU A 204 7.04 46.51 3.58
CA LEU A 204 6.34 45.23 3.71
C LEU A 204 5.70 45.04 5.10
N SER A 205 6.44 45.35 6.16
CA SER A 205 5.94 45.21 7.55
C SER A 205 4.79 46.16 7.88
N SER A 206 4.73 47.32 7.23
CA SER A 206 3.66 48.32 7.46
C SER A 206 2.36 48.03 6.70
N CYS A 207 2.31 47.04 5.81
CA CYS A 207 1.14 46.80 4.95
C CYS A 207 -0.06 46.11 5.58
N GLY A 208 0.09 45.52 6.78
CA GLY A 208 -0.99 44.78 7.43
C GLY A 208 -2.24 45.64 7.74
N GLN A 209 -2.08 46.94 7.95
CA GLN A 209 -3.16 47.86 8.35
C GLN A 209 -3.57 48.86 7.26
N ASP A 210 -2.93 48.83 6.10
CA ASP A 210 -3.16 49.80 5.03
C ASP A 210 -4.47 49.56 4.27
N GLU A 211 -5.05 50.62 3.70
CA GLU A 211 -6.09 50.52 2.68
C GLU A 211 -5.54 49.95 1.36
N GLU A 212 -6.41 49.37 0.53
CA GLU A 212 -6.02 48.66 -0.70
C GLU A 212 -5.18 49.53 -1.66
N TRP A 213 -5.60 50.78 -1.90
CA TRP A 213 -4.85 51.71 -2.77
C TRP A 213 -3.44 52.03 -2.24
N LEU A 214 -3.26 52.10 -0.91
CA LEU A 214 -1.98 52.39 -0.29
C LEU A 214 -1.04 51.17 -0.38
N ARG A 215 -1.59 49.96 -0.25
CA ARG A 215 -0.84 48.72 -0.52
C ARG A 215 -0.39 48.65 -1.97
N GLU A 216 -1.23 49.03 -2.93
CA GLU A 216 -0.87 49.08 -4.34
C GLU A 216 0.25 50.11 -4.62
N LEU A 217 0.21 51.27 -3.96
CA LEU A 217 1.28 52.26 -4.07
C LEU A 217 2.61 51.75 -3.48
N LYS A 218 2.58 51.13 -2.29
CA LYS A 218 3.77 50.52 -1.67
C LYS A 218 4.32 49.38 -2.52
N PHE A 219 3.45 48.58 -3.12
CA PHE A 219 3.81 47.54 -4.08
C PHE A 219 4.51 48.11 -5.31
N TYR A 220 3.94 49.16 -5.92
CA TYR A 220 4.57 49.85 -7.06
C TYR A 220 5.98 50.34 -6.74
N ILE A 221 6.19 50.94 -5.55
CA ILE A 221 7.51 51.37 -5.09
C ILE A 221 8.49 50.20 -5.04
N ILE A 222 8.06 49.05 -4.49
CA ILE A 222 8.89 47.84 -4.40
C ILE A 222 9.26 47.31 -5.79
N SER A 223 8.32 47.30 -6.73
CA SER A 223 8.58 46.86 -8.11
C SER A 223 9.59 47.77 -8.82
N GLU A 224 9.49 49.10 -8.64
CA GLU A 224 10.40 50.08 -9.23
C GLU A 224 11.83 50.05 -8.65
N ILE A 225 12.02 49.57 -7.41
CA ILE A 225 13.36 49.37 -6.83
C ILE A 225 14.18 48.35 -7.64
N GLY A 226 13.53 47.36 -8.27
CA GLY A 226 14.20 46.42 -9.16
C GLY A 226 14.92 45.27 -8.44
N LYS A 227 15.99 44.74 -9.06
CA LYS A 227 16.77 43.59 -8.54
C LYS A 227 17.20 43.69 -7.06
N PRO A 228 17.58 44.85 -6.51
CA PRO A 228 17.92 44.98 -5.09
C PRO A 228 16.79 44.56 -4.13
N ALA A 229 15.53 44.56 -4.58
CA ALA A 229 14.40 44.12 -3.77
C ALA A 229 14.28 42.60 -3.63
N LEU A 230 14.97 41.79 -4.47
CA LEU A 230 14.78 40.34 -4.52
C LEU A 230 15.16 39.63 -3.22
N ASP A 231 16.28 40.00 -2.60
CA ASP A 231 16.74 39.39 -1.35
C ASP A 231 15.80 39.73 -0.16
N PRO A 232 15.44 41.01 0.06
CA PRO A 232 14.42 41.38 1.05
C PRO A 232 13.06 40.70 0.81
N LEU A 233 12.64 40.59 -0.45
CA LEU A 233 11.39 39.92 -0.81
C LEU A 233 11.46 38.42 -0.50
N TYR A 234 12.60 37.76 -0.73
CA TYR A 234 12.80 36.37 -0.38
C TYR A 234 12.68 36.16 1.14
N GLN A 235 13.25 37.07 1.93
CA GLN A 235 13.09 37.02 3.40
C GLN A 235 11.65 37.27 3.82
N ALA A 236 10.92 38.16 3.13
CA ALA A 236 9.53 38.45 3.43
C ALA A 236 8.56 37.32 3.07
N LEU A 237 8.95 36.37 2.20
CA LEU A 237 8.20 35.12 2.03
C LEU A 237 8.16 34.30 3.31
N LYS A 238 9.19 34.41 4.17
CA LYS A 238 9.29 33.74 5.47
C LYS A 238 8.50 34.44 6.59
N ASP A 239 7.87 35.59 6.31
CA ASP A 239 7.16 36.37 7.31
C ASP A 239 5.82 35.68 7.68
N PRO A 240 5.52 35.45 8.97
CA PRO A 240 4.28 34.81 9.39
C PRO A 240 3.02 35.65 9.12
N ASN A 241 3.17 36.95 8.81
CA ASN A 241 2.05 37.79 8.44
C ASN A 241 1.60 37.48 7.00
N PRO A 242 0.35 37.00 6.81
CA PRO A 242 -0.14 36.59 5.49
C PRO A 242 -0.21 37.75 4.49
N VAL A 243 -0.38 38.99 4.96
CA VAL A 243 -0.38 40.17 4.09
C VAL A 243 1.03 40.43 3.55
N THR A 244 2.05 40.33 4.41
CA THR A 244 3.47 40.50 4.05
C THR A 244 3.91 39.44 3.04
N SER A 245 3.63 38.17 3.34
CA SER A 245 3.97 37.06 2.45
C SER A 245 3.22 37.16 1.11
N SER A 246 1.93 37.50 1.12
CA SER A 246 1.15 37.68 -0.12
C SER A 246 1.66 38.83 -0.99
N MET A 247 2.11 39.93 -0.37
CA MET A 247 2.65 41.05 -1.13
C MET A 247 4.03 40.73 -1.71
N ALA A 248 4.87 40.01 -0.95
CA ALA A 248 6.13 39.49 -1.45
C ALA A 248 5.94 38.52 -2.64
N GLN A 249 4.94 37.63 -2.57
CA GLN A 249 4.53 36.74 -3.67
C GLN A 249 4.12 37.52 -4.92
N LYS A 250 3.28 38.55 -4.75
CA LYS A 250 2.84 39.40 -5.88
C LYS A 250 4.04 40.08 -6.55
N ALA A 251 5.03 40.50 -5.78
CA ALA A 251 6.17 41.27 -6.30
C ALA A 251 7.08 40.35 -7.10
N PHE A 252 7.35 39.13 -6.62
CA PHE A 252 8.13 38.13 -7.35
C PHE A 252 7.58 37.80 -8.74
N LEU A 253 6.25 37.83 -8.93
CA LEU A 253 5.63 37.58 -10.22
C LEU A 253 5.95 38.68 -11.26
N GLU A 254 6.12 39.93 -10.84
CA GLU A 254 6.47 41.03 -11.75
C GLU A 254 7.93 41.02 -12.18
N PHE A 255 8.82 40.39 -11.41
CA PHE A 255 10.26 40.30 -11.72
C PHE A 255 10.61 39.25 -12.81
N GLY A 256 9.65 38.42 -13.24
CA GLY A 256 9.78 37.52 -14.39
C GLY A 256 11.05 36.65 -14.37
N GLU A 257 11.85 36.69 -15.43
CA GLU A 257 13.05 35.86 -15.58
C GLU A 257 14.11 36.09 -14.48
N SER A 258 14.18 37.28 -13.91
CA SER A 258 15.16 37.60 -12.86
C SER A 258 14.84 36.88 -11.54
N ALA A 259 13.62 36.35 -11.38
CA ALA A 259 13.20 35.58 -10.21
C ALA A 259 13.40 34.06 -10.37
N ILE A 260 13.75 33.56 -11.57
CA ILE A 260 13.78 32.10 -11.87
C ILE A 260 14.74 31.35 -10.94
N VAL A 261 16.01 31.79 -10.85
CA VAL A 261 17.04 31.09 -10.05
C VAL A 261 16.71 31.11 -8.55
N PRO A 262 16.31 32.25 -7.93
CA PRO A 262 15.82 32.25 -6.56
C PRO A 262 14.61 31.34 -6.32
N LEU A 263 13.64 31.31 -7.25
CA LEU A 263 12.44 30.49 -7.09
C LEU A 263 12.75 28.99 -7.20
N ILE A 264 13.61 28.57 -8.15
CA ILE A 264 14.10 27.18 -8.24
C ILE A 264 14.83 26.80 -6.94
N SER A 265 15.65 27.68 -6.38
CA SER A 265 16.33 27.43 -5.10
C SER A 265 15.32 27.26 -3.95
N GLY A 266 14.25 28.07 -3.93
CA GLY A 266 13.20 28.01 -2.92
C GLY A 266 12.35 26.73 -2.94
N LEU A 267 12.35 25.95 -4.03
CA LEU A 267 11.73 24.62 -4.08
C LEU A 267 12.37 23.63 -3.07
N TYR A 268 13.58 23.93 -2.62
CA TYR A 268 14.36 23.12 -1.68
C TYR A 268 14.54 23.78 -0.30
N ASP A 269 13.81 24.85 0.00
CA ASP A 269 13.85 25.50 1.32
C ASP A 269 13.17 24.59 2.37
N ASP A 270 13.60 24.68 3.64
CA ASP A 270 13.07 23.87 4.74
C ASP A 270 11.60 24.26 5.06
N ASP A 271 11.23 25.52 4.81
CA ASP A 271 9.88 26.03 5.04
C ASP A 271 8.90 25.56 3.95
N PHE A 272 7.78 24.96 4.38
CA PHE A 272 6.74 24.45 3.49
C PHE A 272 6.04 25.56 2.68
N GLU A 273 5.78 26.72 3.28
CA GLU A 273 5.09 27.80 2.58
C GLU A 273 5.97 28.38 1.48
N ILE A 274 7.28 28.43 1.69
CA ILE A 274 8.25 28.88 0.68
C ILE A 274 8.28 27.93 -0.51
N ARG A 275 8.35 26.61 -0.27
CA ARG A 275 8.31 25.62 -1.36
C ARG A 275 7.05 25.78 -2.21
N LYS A 276 5.89 25.91 -1.54
CA LYS A 276 4.58 26.07 -2.20
C LYS A 276 4.48 27.38 -2.98
N VAL A 277 5.02 28.47 -2.44
CA VAL A 277 5.06 29.77 -3.13
C VAL A 277 5.96 29.70 -4.35
N SER A 278 7.17 29.16 -4.19
CA SER A 278 8.11 28.97 -5.30
C SER A 278 7.49 28.13 -6.41
N GLU A 279 6.82 27.04 -6.06
CA GLU A 279 6.10 26.20 -6.99
C GLU A 279 5.00 26.98 -7.74
N ASN A 280 4.10 27.67 -7.01
CA ASN A 280 3.01 28.45 -7.62
C ASN A 280 3.53 29.57 -8.53
N ALA A 281 4.61 30.24 -8.13
CA ALA A 281 5.22 31.31 -8.91
C ALA A 281 5.83 30.76 -10.21
N LEU A 282 6.58 29.66 -10.14
CA LEU A 282 7.16 29.01 -11.31
C LEU A 282 6.06 28.53 -12.28
N VAL A 283 5.02 27.87 -11.78
CA VAL A 283 3.88 27.42 -12.61
C VAL A 283 3.20 28.59 -13.31
N ARG A 284 3.06 29.74 -12.65
CA ARG A 284 2.50 30.96 -13.25
C ARG A 284 3.39 31.58 -14.32
N ILE A 285 4.71 31.45 -14.23
CA ILE A 285 5.63 31.91 -15.29
C ILE A 285 5.43 31.06 -16.55
N GLY A 286 5.21 29.74 -16.41
CA GLY A 286 4.78 28.87 -17.50
C GLY A 286 5.90 28.46 -18.48
N GLU A 287 5.67 28.59 -19.78
CA GLU A 287 6.57 28.08 -20.83
C GLU A 287 8.04 28.57 -20.76
N PRO A 288 8.34 29.85 -20.47
CA PRO A 288 9.71 30.37 -20.47
C PRO A 288 10.68 29.67 -19.50
N ILE A 289 10.16 29.07 -18.41
CA ILE A 289 11.01 28.38 -17.42
C ILE A 289 11.31 26.93 -17.77
N ILE A 290 10.58 26.33 -18.71
CA ILE A 290 10.68 24.90 -19.02
C ILE A 290 12.11 24.49 -19.42
N PRO A 291 12.84 25.22 -20.28
CA PRO A 291 14.23 24.89 -20.59
C PRO A 291 15.12 24.85 -19.34
N HIS A 292 14.97 25.83 -18.44
CA HIS A 292 15.73 25.91 -17.19
C HIS A 292 15.41 24.75 -16.24
N LEU A 293 14.14 24.33 -16.14
CA LEU A 293 13.75 23.19 -15.32
C LEU A 293 14.27 21.86 -15.89
N VAL A 294 14.22 21.69 -17.21
CA VAL A 294 14.72 20.48 -17.89
C VAL A 294 16.25 20.39 -17.77
N ASP A 295 16.97 21.51 -17.89
CA ASP A 295 18.41 21.57 -17.64
C ASP A 295 18.73 21.18 -16.19
N GLU A 296 18.01 21.72 -15.20
CA GLU A 296 18.24 21.42 -13.79
C GLU A 296 17.98 19.93 -13.47
N LEU A 297 16.95 19.32 -14.08
CA LEU A 297 16.67 17.89 -13.96
C LEU A 297 17.86 17.02 -14.41
N ASN A 298 18.61 17.44 -15.42
CA ASN A 298 19.78 16.72 -15.92
C ASN A 298 20.95 16.72 -14.92
N TYR A 299 21.07 17.72 -14.06
CA TYR A 299 22.15 17.82 -13.06
C TYR A 299 21.77 17.24 -11.69
N LYS A 300 20.49 17.31 -11.30
CA LYS A 300 20.02 16.84 -9.98
C LYS A 300 19.99 15.31 -9.86
N LYS A 301 20.17 14.81 -8.64
CA LYS A 301 20.01 13.39 -8.28
C LYS A 301 18.53 13.04 -8.16
N GLU A 302 18.18 11.77 -8.36
CA GLU A 302 16.79 11.26 -8.34
C GLU A 302 15.97 11.73 -7.12
N ALA A 303 16.53 11.65 -5.91
CA ALA A 303 15.86 12.09 -4.67
C ALA A 303 15.55 13.59 -4.60
N GLU A 304 16.24 14.41 -5.38
CA GLU A 304 16.08 15.87 -5.42
C GLU A 304 15.21 16.32 -6.60
N ARG A 305 14.70 15.42 -7.45
CA ARG A 305 13.93 15.82 -8.63
C ARG A 305 12.47 16.14 -8.34
N GLU A 306 11.87 15.56 -7.29
CA GLU A 306 10.42 15.63 -7.04
C GLU A 306 9.82 17.06 -7.08
N PRO A 307 10.43 18.09 -6.48
CA PRO A 307 9.88 19.45 -6.56
C PRO A 307 9.86 20.00 -7.99
N LEU A 308 10.88 19.70 -8.81
CA LEU A 308 10.94 20.10 -10.22
C LEU A 308 9.88 19.37 -11.04
N LEU A 309 9.66 18.07 -10.75
CA LEU A 309 8.64 17.27 -11.43
C LEU A 309 7.24 17.82 -11.18
N SER A 310 6.94 18.23 -9.95
CA SER A 310 5.65 18.85 -9.60
C SER A 310 5.41 20.13 -10.40
N VAL A 311 6.43 21.00 -10.49
CA VAL A 311 6.34 22.25 -11.26
C VAL A 311 6.10 21.96 -12.75
N ILE A 312 6.90 21.08 -13.36
CA ILE A 312 6.76 20.74 -14.80
C ILE A 312 5.38 20.14 -15.08
N GLN A 313 4.90 19.27 -14.21
CA GLN A 313 3.58 18.66 -14.34
C GLN A 313 2.46 19.71 -14.26
N ASN A 314 2.59 20.69 -13.36
CA ASN A 314 1.60 21.75 -13.19
C ASN A 314 1.62 22.79 -14.32
N ILE A 315 2.75 22.96 -15.04
CA ILE A 315 2.79 23.75 -16.28
C ILE A 315 1.98 23.07 -17.39
N GLY A 316 2.00 21.74 -17.45
CA GLY A 316 1.15 20.97 -18.36
C GLY A 316 1.65 20.92 -19.80
N GLU A 317 0.73 20.93 -20.77
CA GLU A 317 0.96 20.69 -22.20
C GLU A 317 2.19 21.40 -22.82
N PRO A 318 2.51 22.67 -22.49
CA PRO A 318 3.69 23.34 -23.04
C PRO A 318 5.02 22.62 -22.76
N ALA A 319 5.10 21.76 -21.74
CA ALA A 319 6.30 21.00 -21.42
C ALA A 319 6.55 19.81 -22.35
N ILE A 320 5.51 19.28 -23.01
CA ILE A 320 5.57 18.04 -23.78
C ILE A 320 6.63 18.09 -24.90
N PRO A 321 6.68 19.13 -25.76
CA PRO A 321 7.68 19.19 -26.83
C PRO A 321 9.12 19.22 -26.31
N TYR A 322 9.36 19.90 -25.18
CA TYR A 322 10.68 20.01 -24.57
C TYR A 322 11.12 18.68 -23.93
N LEU A 323 10.20 17.99 -23.25
CA LEU A 323 10.46 16.66 -22.70
C LEU A 323 10.78 15.66 -23.81
N ILE A 324 9.96 15.60 -24.87
CA ILE A 324 10.18 14.67 -25.98
C ILE A 324 11.51 14.94 -26.70
N LYS A 325 11.85 16.21 -26.93
CA LYS A 325 13.12 16.58 -27.57
C LYS A 325 14.34 16.10 -26.78
N ASN A 326 14.28 16.15 -25.45
CA ASN A 326 15.40 15.80 -24.56
C ASN A 326 15.48 14.29 -24.22
N LEU A 327 14.51 13.46 -24.64
CA LEU A 327 14.53 12.01 -24.41
C LEU A 327 15.79 11.32 -24.97
N ASN A 328 16.35 11.83 -26.08
CA ASN A 328 17.52 11.24 -26.71
C ASN A 328 18.85 11.76 -26.13
N GLU A 329 18.84 12.90 -25.45
CA GLU A 329 20.04 13.60 -24.96
C GLU A 329 20.33 13.35 -23.46
N GLY A 330 19.33 12.88 -22.70
CA GLY A 330 19.43 12.62 -21.26
C GLY A 330 20.20 11.34 -20.87
N ARG A 331 20.57 11.23 -19.58
CA ARG A 331 21.05 9.98 -18.96
C ARG A 331 19.88 8.99 -18.77
N ASP A 332 20.16 7.68 -18.69
CA ASP A 332 19.11 6.65 -18.60
C ASP A 332 18.15 6.84 -17.41
N ASP A 333 18.64 7.37 -16.29
CA ASP A 333 17.81 7.72 -15.14
C ASP A 333 16.89 8.91 -15.44
N THR A 334 17.41 9.95 -16.09
CA THR A 334 16.60 11.13 -16.47
C THR A 334 15.59 10.78 -17.55
N LYS A 335 15.93 9.91 -18.52
CA LYS A 335 15.01 9.42 -19.54
C LYS A 335 13.77 8.78 -18.93
N LYS A 336 13.96 7.89 -17.95
CA LYS A 336 12.87 7.25 -17.21
C LYS A 336 12.00 8.28 -16.50
N THR A 337 12.60 9.28 -15.86
CA THR A 337 11.86 10.37 -15.20
C THR A 337 11.02 11.19 -16.20
N MET A 338 11.57 11.52 -17.37
CA MET A 338 10.84 12.24 -18.42
C MET A 338 9.69 11.40 -19.00
N ILE A 339 9.90 10.09 -19.21
CA ILE A 339 8.85 9.17 -19.66
C ILE A 339 7.73 9.09 -18.62
N GLN A 340 8.06 8.99 -17.33
CA GLN A 340 7.07 9.00 -16.24
C GLN A 340 6.24 10.29 -16.21
N LEU A 341 6.88 11.45 -16.41
CA LEU A 341 6.19 12.74 -16.52
C LEU A 341 5.21 12.73 -17.70
N LEU A 342 5.67 12.35 -18.89
CA LEU A 342 4.81 12.24 -20.07
C LEU A 342 3.63 11.29 -19.82
N SER A 343 3.86 10.14 -19.18
CA SER A 343 2.81 9.18 -18.83
C SER A 343 1.78 9.77 -17.87
N ARG A 344 2.22 10.61 -16.92
CA ARG A 344 1.34 11.29 -15.95
C ARG A 344 0.51 12.41 -16.59
N MET A 345 1.00 13.03 -17.67
CA MET A 345 0.25 14.00 -18.47
C MET A 345 -0.85 13.35 -19.32
N GLY A 346 -0.76 12.03 -19.54
CA GLY A 346 -1.85 11.23 -20.12
C GLY A 346 -2.05 11.43 -21.62
N ALA A 347 -3.28 11.28 -22.10
CA ALA A 347 -3.60 11.19 -23.53
C ALA A 347 -3.19 12.41 -24.38
N ILE A 348 -3.02 13.58 -23.76
CA ILE A 348 -2.61 14.81 -24.45
C ILE A 348 -1.20 14.72 -25.05
N THR A 349 -0.35 13.81 -24.56
CA THR A 349 1.00 13.58 -25.10
C THR A 349 1.01 12.79 -26.42
N MET A 350 -0.05 12.03 -26.71
CA MET A 350 -0.05 11.05 -27.81
C MET A 350 0.13 11.68 -29.18
N PRO A 351 -0.57 12.78 -29.53
CA PRO A 351 -0.35 13.44 -30.81
C PRO A 351 1.09 13.93 -30.99
N TYR A 352 1.72 14.43 -29.92
CA TYR A 352 3.11 14.90 -29.94
C TYR A 352 4.10 13.75 -30.11
N LEU A 353 3.88 12.63 -29.42
CA LEU A 353 4.71 11.44 -29.55
C LEU A 353 4.59 10.84 -30.96
N ILE A 354 3.38 10.71 -31.51
CA ILE A 354 3.15 10.19 -32.87
C ILE A 354 3.81 11.09 -33.91
N ASN A 355 3.66 12.42 -33.80
CA ASN A 355 4.32 13.33 -34.72
C ASN A 355 5.86 13.22 -34.61
N SER A 356 6.39 13.02 -33.41
CA SER A 356 7.83 12.86 -33.19
C SER A 356 8.40 11.59 -33.83
N VAL A 357 7.61 10.51 -33.98
CA VAL A 357 8.03 9.30 -34.72
C VAL A 357 8.35 9.62 -36.19
N LYS A 358 7.64 10.59 -36.79
CA LYS A 358 7.89 11.05 -38.17
C LYS A 358 9.19 11.83 -38.29
N GLU A 359 9.50 12.64 -37.27
CA GLU A 359 10.62 13.60 -37.30
C GLU A 359 11.95 13.00 -36.83
N GLN A 360 11.91 12.05 -35.89
CA GLN A 360 13.13 11.50 -35.26
C GLN A 360 13.66 10.27 -36.01
N THR A 361 14.98 10.17 -36.12
CA THR A 361 15.67 9.00 -36.70
C THR A 361 15.65 7.82 -35.73
N ASP A 362 16.04 8.05 -34.48
CA ASP A 362 15.99 7.08 -33.38
C ASP A 362 14.62 7.12 -32.68
N THR A 363 13.94 5.97 -32.65
CA THR A 363 12.62 5.81 -32.04
C THR A 363 12.66 4.96 -30.77
N SER A 364 13.84 4.60 -30.27
CA SER A 364 13.99 3.73 -29.10
C SER A 364 13.35 4.31 -27.84
N ALA A 365 13.64 5.57 -27.53
CA ALA A 365 13.06 6.27 -26.38
C ALA A 365 11.55 6.53 -26.55
N LEU A 366 11.09 6.77 -27.79
CA LEU A 366 9.67 6.91 -28.10
C LEU A 366 8.94 5.58 -27.88
N ARG A 367 9.53 4.45 -28.27
CA ARG A 367 8.99 3.11 -28.01
C ARG A 367 8.81 2.87 -26.51
N GLU A 368 9.83 3.18 -25.70
CA GLU A 368 9.72 3.06 -24.24
C GLU A 368 8.61 3.94 -23.65
N ALA A 369 8.42 5.16 -24.18
CA ALA A 369 7.33 6.03 -23.77
C ALA A 369 5.95 5.44 -24.10
N PHE A 370 5.73 4.95 -25.33
CA PHE A 370 4.48 4.32 -25.72
C PHE A 370 4.17 3.05 -24.91
N LEU A 371 5.19 2.22 -24.62
CA LEU A 371 5.05 1.04 -23.78
C LEU A 371 4.73 1.39 -22.32
N SER A 372 5.38 2.42 -21.76
CA SER A 372 5.09 2.91 -20.41
C SER A 372 3.65 3.41 -20.26
N MET A 373 3.06 3.95 -21.32
CA MET A 373 1.68 4.43 -21.34
C MET A 373 0.66 3.30 -21.59
N GLY A 374 1.09 2.18 -22.18
CA GLY A 374 0.32 0.95 -22.33
C GLY A 374 -1.08 1.16 -22.93
N ARG A 375 -2.13 0.86 -22.18
CA ARG A 375 -3.52 0.94 -22.68
C ARG A 375 -3.95 2.36 -23.12
N LEU A 376 -3.31 3.41 -22.60
CA LEU A 376 -3.60 4.79 -23.00
C LEU A 376 -3.14 5.10 -24.43
N SER A 377 -2.02 4.52 -24.88
CA SER A 377 -1.48 4.73 -26.22
C SER A 377 -2.19 3.88 -27.27
N PHE A 378 -2.80 2.76 -26.88
CA PHE A 378 -3.38 1.79 -27.80
C PHE A 378 -4.34 2.40 -28.85
N PRO A 379 -5.37 3.20 -28.49
CA PRO A 379 -6.31 3.72 -29.49
C PRO A 379 -5.65 4.68 -30.50
N PHE A 380 -4.61 5.39 -30.07
CA PHE A 380 -3.89 6.33 -30.93
C PHE A 380 -2.93 5.60 -31.88
N LEU A 381 -2.30 4.52 -31.42
CA LEU A 381 -1.48 3.65 -32.26
C LEU A 381 -2.34 2.84 -33.24
N GLU A 382 -3.53 2.40 -32.82
CA GLU A 382 -4.53 1.76 -33.68
C GLU A 382 -4.93 2.72 -34.81
N GLU A 383 -5.34 3.94 -34.49
CA GLU A 383 -5.66 4.97 -35.50
C GLU A 383 -4.46 5.28 -36.41
N ALA A 384 -3.25 5.38 -35.85
CA ALA A 384 -2.04 5.64 -36.62
C ALA A 384 -1.68 4.47 -37.56
N SER A 385 -1.88 3.22 -37.13
CA SER A 385 -1.62 2.04 -37.96
C SER A 385 -2.54 1.94 -39.19
N GLU A 386 -3.77 2.48 -39.08
CA GLU A 386 -4.74 2.50 -40.18
C GLU A 386 -4.58 3.71 -41.11
N ARG A 387 -4.28 4.89 -40.56
CA ARG A 387 -4.34 6.17 -41.29
C ARG A 387 -2.98 6.66 -41.79
N GLU A 388 -1.91 6.36 -41.07
CA GLU A 388 -0.56 6.82 -41.43
C GLU A 388 0.10 5.87 -42.45
N ARG A 389 1.27 6.25 -42.95
CA ARG A 389 2.03 5.45 -43.93
C ARG A 389 3.50 5.37 -43.58
N GLY A 390 4.20 4.38 -44.14
CA GLY A 390 5.62 4.15 -43.92
C GLY A 390 5.96 3.98 -42.44
N LYS A 391 7.04 4.65 -41.98
CA LYS A 391 7.64 4.48 -40.65
C LYS A 391 6.64 4.55 -39.48
N THR A 392 5.68 5.48 -39.50
CA THR A 392 4.74 5.65 -38.38
C THR A 392 3.75 4.49 -38.27
N ALA A 393 3.27 3.98 -39.40
CA ALA A 393 2.34 2.85 -39.43
C ALA A 393 3.04 1.55 -38.99
N VAL A 394 4.24 1.29 -39.52
CA VAL A 394 5.09 0.14 -39.12
C VAL A 394 5.37 0.18 -37.62
N PHE A 395 5.85 1.31 -37.11
CA PHE A 395 6.11 1.52 -35.68
C PHE A 395 4.87 1.29 -34.82
N SER A 396 3.69 1.70 -35.30
CA SER A 396 2.44 1.50 -34.56
C SER A 396 2.03 0.02 -34.50
N VAL A 397 2.14 -0.71 -35.60
CA VAL A 397 1.85 -2.15 -35.67
C VAL A 397 2.75 -2.94 -34.74
N GLU A 398 4.06 -2.65 -34.72
CA GLU A 398 5.03 -3.32 -33.83
C GLU A 398 4.69 -3.13 -32.34
N ILE A 399 4.35 -1.90 -31.95
CA ILE A 399 4.11 -1.59 -30.53
C ILE A 399 2.74 -2.07 -30.05
N LEU A 400 1.72 -2.07 -30.91
CA LEU A 400 0.38 -2.55 -30.53
C LEU A 400 0.43 -3.95 -29.93
N ARG A 401 1.21 -4.86 -30.56
CA ARG A 401 1.44 -6.22 -30.06
C ARG A 401 2.09 -6.22 -28.68
N ASP A 402 3.15 -5.44 -28.50
CA ASP A 402 3.90 -5.40 -27.22
C ASP A 402 3.06 -4.81 -26.06
N ILE A 403 2.05 -3.98 -26.35
CA ILE A 403 1.14 -3.43 -25.35
C ILE A 403 0.06 -4.44 -24.96
N ASP A 404 -0.67 -4.97 -25.95
CA ASP A 404 -1.79 -5.90 -25.75
C ASP A 404 -1.92 -6.84 -26.96
N PRO A 405 -1.28 -8.02 -26.91
CA PRO A 405 -1.30 -8.98 -28.01
C PRO A 405 -2.72 -9.40 -28.42
N VAL A 406 -3.65 -9.48 -27.47
CA VAL A 406 -5.05 -9.89 -27.73
C VAL A 406 -5.75 -8.82 -28.55
N ARG A 407 -5.73 -7.57 -28.06
CA ARG A 407 -6.45 -6.47 -28.68
C ARG A 407 -5.81 -6.07 -30.00
N ALA A 408 -4.51 -6.28 -30.15
CA ALA A 408 -3.76 -5.93 -31.35
C ALA A 408 -4.08 -6.83 -32.56
N VAL A 409 -4.72 -7.99 -32.37
CA VAL A 409 -5.12 -8.87 -33.49
C VAL A 409 -5.99 -8.13 -34.50
N GLU A 410 -7.05 -7.43 -34.10
CA GLU A 410 -7.94 -6.75 -35.06
C GLU A 410 -7.27 -5.60 -35.83
N PRO A 411 -6.49 -4.69 -35.19
CA PRO A 411 -5.68 -3.70 -35.90
C PRO A 411 -4.69 -4.34 -36.88
N MET A 412 -4.02 -5.43 -36.49
CA MET A 412 -3.08 -6.14 -37.37
C MET A 412 -3.79 -6.82 -38.55
N ILE A 413 -4.96 -7.41 -38.33
CA ILE A 413 -5.80 -7.99 -39.39
C ILE A 413 -6.26 -6.89 -40.35
N THR A 414 -6.64 -5.72 -39.83
CA THR A 414 -6.97 -4.54 -40.65
C THR A 414 -5.75 -4.07 -41.44
N ALA A 415 -4.55 -4.12 -40.84
CA ALA A 415 -3.29 -3.78 -41.48
C ALA A 415 -2.91 -4.75 -42.63
N LEU A 416 -3.41 -5.99 -42.67
CA LEU A 416 -3.28 -6.88 -43.83
C LEU A 416 -3.96 -6.31 -45.09
N TYR A 417 -4.94 -5.44 -44.94
CA TYR A 417 -5.62 -4.75 -46.05
C TYR A 417 -4.98 -3.39 -46.38
N HIS A 418 -3.90 -3.01 -45.70
CA HIS A 418 -3.27 -1.71 -45.88
C HIS A 418 -2.63 -1.58 -47.25
N THR A 419 -2.59 -0.36 -47.82
CA THR A 419 -2.05 -0.13 -49.18
C THR A 419 -0.52 -0.29 -49.24
N ASP A 420 0.17 -0.03 -48.13
CA ASP A 420 1.62 -0.12 -48.02
C ASP A 420 2.07 -1.57 -47.77
N GLN A 421 3.02 -2.06 -48.57
CA GLN A 421 3.52 -3.43 -48.47
C GLN A 421 4.29 -3.67 -47.18
N GLU A 422 5.10 -2.70 -46.73
CA GLU A 422 5.91 -2.84 -45.51
C GLU A 422 5.01 -3.07 -44.29
N VAL A 423 3.91 -2.32 -44.20
CA VAL A 423 2.89 -2.46 -43.13
C VAL A 423 2.23 -3.85 -43.16
N ARG A 424 1.92 -4.39 -44.35
CA ARG A 424 1.33 -5.73 -44.48
C ARG A 424 2.29 -6.83 -44.05
N GLU A 425 3.56 -6.73 -44.43
CA GLU A 425 4.60 -7.69 -44.06
C GLU A 425 4.86 -7.67 -42.55
N THR A 426 4.98 -6.48 -41.95
CA THR A 426 5.09 -6.32 -40.49
C THR A 426 3.87 -6.89 -39.78
N ALA A 427 2.66 -6.63 -40.26
CA ALA A 427 1.43 -7.18 -39.68
C ALA A 427 1.41 -8.72 -39.75
N LEU A 428 1.82 -9.30 -40.88
CA LEU A 428 1.96 -10.75 -41.04
C LEU A 428 2.93 -11.35 -40.01
N GLU A 429 4.13 -10.79 -39.89
CA GLU A 429 5.14 -11.29 -38.94
C GLU A 429 4.64 -11.23 -37.50
N ASN A 430 4.00 -10.12 -37.12
CA ASN A 430 3.44 -9.97 -35.78
C ASN A 430 2.24 -10.91 -35.53
N LEU A 431 1.39 -11.16 -36.52
CA LEU A 431 0.29 -12.12 -36.40
C LEU A 431 0.79 -13.56 -36.24
N VAL A 432 1.87 -13.94 -36.95
CA VAL A 432 2.51 -15.25 -36.77
C VAL A 432 3.08 -15.39 -35.36
N GLU A 433 3.79 -14.37 -34.86
CA GLU A 433 4.34 -14.36 -33.50
C GLU A 433 3.26 -14.33 -32.40
N THR A 434 2.06 -13.82 -32.70
CA THR A 434 0.92 -13.82 -31.78
C THR A 434 0.35 -15.24 -31.57
N GLY A 435 0.65 -16.20 -32.45
CA GLY A 435 0.31 -17.60 -32.27
C GLY A 435 -1.20 -17.88 -32.32
N GLU A 436 -1.66 -18.83 -31.49
CA GLU A 436 -3.03 -19.35 -31.42
C GLU A 436 -4.11 -18.25 -31.40
N MET A 437 -3.83 -17.13 -30.74
CA MET A 437 -4.79 -16.04 -30.55
C MET A 437 -5.19 -15.34 -31.86
N ALA A 438 -4.31 -15.32 -32.87
CA ALA A 438 -4.59 -14.70 -34.16
C ALA A 438 -5.32 -15.65 -35.13
N ILE A 439 -5.26 -16.96 -34.88
CA ILE A 439 -5.67 -18.02 -35.81
C ILE A 439 -7.16 -17.92 -36.18
N PRO A 440 -8.13 -17.79 -35.25
CA PRO A 440 -9.53 -17.70 -35.61
C PRO A 440 -9.82 -16.55 -36.59
N ARG A 441 -9.13 -15.42 -36.42
CA ARG A 441 -9.33 -14.25 -37.26
C ARG A 441 -8.63 -14.40 -38.62
N LEU A 442 -7.43 -14.99 -38.65
CA LEU A 442 -6.74 -15.37 -39.89
C LEU A 442 -7.57 -16.32 -40.75
N VAL A 443 -8.24 -17.31 -40.13
CA VAL A 443 -9.16 -18.22 -40.85
C VAL A 443 -10.34 -17.46 -41.45
N GLN A 444 -10.90 -16.48 -40.73
CA GLN A 444 -11.97 -15.62 -41.28
C GLN A 444 -11.48 -14.75 -42.46
N VAL A 445 -10.22 -14.29 -42.45
CA VAL A 445 -9.65 -13.51 -43.57
C VAL A 445 -9.56 -14.34 -44.85
N LEU A 446 -9.41 -15.67 -44.77
CA LEU A 446 -9.48 -16.52 -45.98
C LEU A 446 -10.78 -16.27 -46.75
N GLY A 447 -11.90 -16.00 -46.06
CA GLY A 447 -13.23 -15.65 -46.61
C GLY A 447 -13.41 -14.23 -47.15
N SER A 448 -12.43 -13.34 -47.00
CA SER A 448 -12.61 -11.89 -47.21
C SER A 448 -12.66 -11.43 -48.68
N GLY A 449 -12.24 -12.28 -49.62
CA GLY A 449 -12.20 -11.97 -51.06
C GLY A 449 -11.08 -11.01 -51.50
N ASN A 450 -10.23 -10.53 -50.59
CA ASN A 450 -9.03 -9.75 -50.92
C ASN A 450 -7.84 -10.71 -51.13
N GLU A 451 -7.37 -10.83 -52.37
CA GLU A 451 -6.33 -11.80 -52.75
C GLU A 451 -5.02 -11.63 -51.96
N ASP A 452 -4.58 -10.39 -51.70
CA ASP A 452 -3.36 -10.11 -50.94
C ASP A 452 -3.50 -10.54 -49.47
N ALA A 453 -4.61 -10.16 -48.82
CA ALA A 453 -4.86 -10.50 -47.42
C ALA A 453 -5.08 -12.02 -47.23
N VAL A 454 -5.74 -12.68 -48.19
CA VAL A 454 -5.94 -14.14 -48.20
C VAL A 454 -4.61 -14.87 -48.34
N ASN A 455 -3.73 -14.44 -49.25
CA ASN A 455 -2.42 -15.05 -49.44
C ASN A 455 -1.54 -14.89 -48.20
N LEU A 456 -1.51 -13.71 -47.59
CA LEU A 456 -0.76 -13.47 -46.35
C LEU A 456 -1.33 -14.30 -45.19
N SER A 457 -2.65 -14.43 -45.08
CA SER A 457 -3.29 -15.25 -44.04
C SER A 457 -3.02 -16.74 -44.23
N LYS A 458 -3.00 -17.23 -45.48
CA LYS A 458 -2.58 -18.60 -45.79
C LYS A 458 -1.13 -18.85 -45.34
N ILE A 459 -0.21 -17.93 -45.65
CA ILE A 459 1.19 -18.02 -45.20
C ILE A 459 1.28 -18.02 -43.67
N ALA A 460 0.50 -17.18 -42.98
CA ALA A 460 0.46 -17.13 -41.53
C ALA A 460 0.05 -18.48 -40.93
N LEU A 461 -1.11 -19.01 -41.36
CA LEU A 461 -1.66 -20.27 -40.88
C LEU A 461 -0.73 -21.47 -41.11
N ILE A 462 -0.03 -21.50 -42.26
CA ILE A 462 0.99 -22.53 -42.52
C ILE A 462 2.17 -22.38 -41.55
N ARG A 463 2.62 -21.16 -41.29
CA ARG A 463 3.73 -20.90 -40.33
C ARG A 463 3.35 -21.17 -38.89
N ASN A 464 2.07 -21.08 -38.53
CA ASN A 464 1.55 -21.47 -37.22
C ASN A 464 1.51 -22.99 -37.00
N GLY A 465 1.57 -23.81 -38.05
CA GLY A 465 1.74 -25.26 -37.93
C GLY A 465 0.59 -25.96 -37.20
N GLU A 466 0.92 -26.75 -36.18
CA GLU A 466 -0.04 -27.56 -35.41
C GLU A 466 -1.12 -26.71 -34.73
N ASP A 467 -0.76 -25.52 -34.24
CA ASP A 467 -1.68 -24.61 -33.54
C ASP A 467 -2.87 -24.18 -34.43
N ALA A 468 -2.70 -24.21 -35.75
CA ALA A 468 -3.76 -23.84 -36.69
C ALA A 468 -4.78 -24.96 -36.93
N LEU A 469 -4.39 -26.22 -36.71
CA LEU A 469 -5.17 -27.40 -37.09
C LEU A 469 -6.54 -27.48 -36.38
N PRO A 470 -6.67 -27.24 -35.06
CA PRO A 470 -7.97 -27.29 -34.40
C PRO A 470 -8.98 -26.31 -35.02
N HIS A 471 -8.55 -25.08 -35.29
CA HIS A 471 -9.40 -24.02 -35.83
C HIS A 471 -9.75 -24.23 -37.31
N LEU A 472 -8.79 -24.75 -38.09
CA LEU A 472 -9.02 -25.13 -39.47
C LEU A 472 -10.02 -26.27 -39.58
N VAL A 473 -9.90 -27.28 -38.71
CA VAL A 473 -10.81 -28.42 -38.66
C VAL A 473 -12.20 -28.02 -38.18
N ASP A 474 -12.32 -27.17 -37.16
CA ASP A 474 -13.61 -26.62 -36.72
C ASP A 474 -14.31 -25.86 -37.85
N SER A 475 -13.54 -25.13 -38.65
CA SER A 475 -14.07 -24.39 -39.81
C SER A 475 -14.55 -25.28 -40.96
N LEU A 476 -14.13 -26.55 -41.04
CA LEU A 476 -14.69 -27.53 -42.00
C LEU A 476 -16.14 -27.90 -41.67
N THR A 477 -16.60 -27.60 -40.45
CA THR A 477 -17.96 -27.89 -40.01
C THR A 477 -18.95 -26.76 -40.34
N ASP A 478 -18.47 -25.59 -40.78
CA ASP A 478 -19.31 -24.45 -41.12
C ASP A 478 -19.84 -24.57 -42.58
N PRO A 479 -21.13 -24.88 -42.79
CA PRO A 479 -21.70 -25.04 -44.13
C PRO A 479 -21.76 -23.75 -44.96
N MET A 480 -21.49 -22.57 -44.36
CA MET A 480 -21.41 -21.27 -45.04
C MET A 480 -19.96 -20.90 -45.43
N GLY A 481 -18.97 -21.71 -45.08
CA GLY A 481 -17.55 -21.44 -45.33
C GLY A 481 -17.19 -21.40 -46.82
N SER A 482 -16.87 -20.23 -47.35
CA SER A 482 -16.58 -20.02 -48.77
C SER A 482 -15.23 -20.57 -49.26
N ASN A 483 -14.42 -21.25 -48.43
CA ASN A 483 -13.05 -21.64 -48.77
C ASN A 483 -12.61 -23.03 -48.25
N HIS A 484 -13.49 -24.02 -48.29
CA HIS A 484 -13.17 -25.41 -47.91
C HIS A 484 -11.93 -25.95 -48.65
N ASP A 485 -11.78 -25.65 -49.94
CA ASP A 485 -10.63 -26.10 -50.74
C ASP A 485 -9.29 -25.58 -50.19
N LEU A 486 -9.23 -24.30 -49.82
CA LEU A 486 -8.02 -23.68 -49.26
C LEU A 486 -7.70 -24.23 -47.86
N ILE A 487 -8.71 -24.48 -47.03
CA ILE A 487 -8.56 -25.09 -45.71
C ILE A 487 -8.01 -26.52 -45.86
N MET A 488 -8.59 -27.30 -46.77
CA MET A 488 -8.14 -28.67 -47.05
C MET A 488 -6.72 -28.73 -47.59
N ASP A 489 -6.31 -27.76 -48.41
CA ASP A 489 -4.92 -27.66 -48.88
C ASP A 489 -3.94 -27.41 -47.72
N ILE A 490 -4.31 -26.55 -46.75
CA ILE A 490 -3.47 -26.29 -45.55
C ILE A 490 -3.39 -27.54 -44.66
N ILE A 491 -4.51 -28.25 -44.45
CA ILE A 491 -4.55 -29.48 -43.64
C ILE A 491 -3.74 -30.60 -44.31
N ARG A 492 -3.78 -30.71 -45.65
CA ARG A 492 -3.01 -31.72 -46.40
C ARG A 492 -1.51 -31.53 -46.32
N GLU A 493 -1.01 -30.32 -46.08
CA GLU A 493 0.43 -30.12 -45.85
C GLU A 493 0.88 -30.67 -44.48
N ASN A 494 -0.06 -30.94 -43.55
CA ASN A 494 0.18 -31.42 -42.18
C ASN A 494 -0.49 -32.78 -41.90
N LYS A 495 -0.47 -33.72 -42.86
CA LYS A 495 -1.33 -34.93 -42.87
C LYS A 495 -1.32 -35.76 -41.58
N LYS A 496 -0.17 -35.96 -40.92
CA LYS A 496 -0.06 -36.85 -39.75
C LYS A 496 -0.51 -36.13 -38.48
N GLU A 497 -0.12 -34.88 -38.34
CA GLU A 497 -0.42 -33.98 -37.23
C GLU A 497 -1.90 -33.59 -37.21
N ALA A 498 -2.59 -33.66 -38.35
CA ALA A 498 -4.03 -33.42 -38.46
C ALA A 498 -4.91 -34.59 -37.95
N LEU A 499 -4.38 -35.82 -37.86
CA LEU A 499 -5.18 -37.00 -37.53
C LEU A 499 -5.93 -36.91 -36.20
N PRO A 500 -5.32 -36.47 -35.08
CA PRO A 500 -6.03 -36.33 -33.80
C PRO A 500 -7.27 -35.43 -33.90
N TYR A 501 -7.19 -34.36 -34.68
CA TYR A 501 -8.28 -33.40 -34.87
C TYR A 501 -9.37 -33.91 -35.83
N LEU A 502 -9.03 -34.81 -36.76
CA LEU A 502 -9.95 -35.38 -37.75
C LEU A 502 -10.72 -36.60 -37.23
N ILE A 503 -10.15 -37.39 -36.31
CA ILE A 503 -10.78 -38.59 -35.76
C ILE A 503 -12.20 -38.35 -35.18
N PRO A 504 -12.49 -37.25 -34.46
CA PRO A 504 -13.84 -36.94 -34.00
C PRO A 504 -14.93 -36.88 -35.09
N PHE A 505 -14.53 -36.64 -36.35
CA PHE A 505 -15.41 -36.56 -37.52
C PHE A 505 -15.63 -37.90 -38.23
N MET A 506 -15.00 -38.98 -37.75
CA MET A 506 -15.25 -40.34 -38.27
C MET A 506 -16.70 -40.82 -38.07
N VAL A 507 -17.48 -40.17 -37.19
CA VAL A 507 -18.88 -40.53 -36.95
C VAL A 507 -19.73 -40.20 -38.19
N PRO A 508 -20.47 -41.18 -38.75
CA PRO A 508 -21.33 -40.94 -39.90
C PRO A 508 -22.39 -39.88 -39.64
N GLY A 509 -22.52 -38.91 -40.55
CA GLY A 509 -23.55 -37.86 -40.48
C GLY A 509 -23.12 -36.56 -39.80
N LYS A 510 -21.86 -36.45 -39.35
CA LYS A 510 -21.26 -35.16 -38.97
C LYS A 510 -20.84 -34.36 -40.20
N ASP A 511 -20.98 -33.04 -40.12
CA ASP A 511 -20.42 -32.12 -41.12
C ASP A 511 -18.88 -32.22 -41.07
N GLY A 512 -18.21 -32.34 -42.23
CA GLY A 512 -16.77 -32.65 -42.33
C GLY A 512 -16.41 -34.15 -42.30
N HIS A 513 -17.40 -35.06 -42.19
CA HIS A 513 -17.15 -36.51 -42.15
C HIS A 513 -16.47 -37.05 -43.42
N GLN A 514 -16.90 -36.59 -44.60
CA GLN A 514 -16.34 -37.10 -45.87
C GLN A 514 -14.87 -36.67 -46.01
N GLU A 515 -14.59 -35.42 -45.66
CA GLU A 515 -13.27 -34.79 -45.68
C GLU A 515 -12.31 -35.48 -44.71
N ALA A 516 -12.76 -35.75 -43.48
CA ALA A 516 -11.97 -36.48 -42.48
C ALA A 516 -11.69 -37.93 -42.89
N MET A 517 -12.69 -38.65 -43.39
CA MET A 517 -12.52 -40.05 -43.80
C MET A 517 -11.57 -40.20 -44.99
N ILE A 518 -11.49 -39.23 -45.91
CA ILE A 518 -10.53 -39.25 -47.02
C ILE A 518 -9.08 -39.25 -46.47
N ILE A 519 -8.77 -38.36 -45.53
CA ILE A 519 -7.40 -38.23 -44.99
C ILE A 519 -7.05 -39.45 -44.10
N ILE A 520 -7.99 -39.92 -43.29
CA ILE A 520 -7.77 -41.07 -42.39
C ILE A 520 -7.55 -42.36 -43.20
N THR A 521 -8.34 -42.59 -44.25
CA THR A 521 -8.19 -43.78 -45.09
C THR A 521 -6.94 -43.76 -45.97
N GLU A 522 -6.51 -42.59 -46.47
CA GLU A 522 -5.22 -42.41 -47.15
C GLU A 522 -4.02 -42.79 -46.25
N THR A 523 -4.19 -42.72 -44.93
CA THR A 523 -3.11 -42.98 -43.96
C THR A 523 -2.93 -44.49 -43.65
N GLY A 524 -3.98 -45.32 -43.79
CA GLY A 524 -3.88 -46.78 -43.66
C GLY A 524 -3.47 -47.29 -42.27
N THR A 525 -2.69 -48.38 -42.19
CA THR A 525 -2.23 -48.98 -40.91
C THR A 525 -1.41 -48.04 -40.03
N ASP A 526 -0.88 -46.95 -40.61
CA ASP A 526 -0.11 -45.93 -39.87
C ASP A 526 -1.02 -45.02 -39.04
N ALA A 527 -2.34 -45.07 -39.26
CA ALA A 527 -3.34 -44.43 -38.41
C ALA A 527 -3.60 -45.20 -37.10
N THR A 528 -3.16 -46.48 -37.00
CA THR A 528 -3.47 -47.36 -35.86
C THR A 528 -3.09 -46.75 -34.50
N PRO A 529 -1.89 -46.16 -34.29
CA PRO A 529 -1.55 -45.54 -33.01
C PRO A 529 -2.49 -44.38 -32.64
N TYR A 530 -2.83 -43.51 -33.59
CA TYR A 530 -3.70 -42.35 -33.36
C TYR A 530 -5.16 -42.75 -33.08
N LEU A 531 -5.64 -43.79 -33.76
CA LEU A 531 -6.98 -44.36 -33.54
C LEU A 531 -7.08 -45.03 -32.16
N LEU A 532 -6.01 -45.72 -31.75
CA LEU A 532 -5.88 -46.35 -30.45
C LEU A 532 -5.84 -45.32 -29.31
N ASP A 533 -5.10 -44.23 -29.48
CA ASP A 533 -5.08 -43.10 -28.54
C ASP A 533 -6.47 -42.45 -28.45
N ALA A 534 -7.09 -42.12 -29.60
CA ALA A 534 -8.41 -41.49 -29.63
C ALA A 534 -9.53 -42.38 -29.06
N LEU A 535 -9.37 -43.71 -29.09
CA LEU A 535 -10.34 -44.64 -28.51
C LEU A 535 -10.46 -44.47 -26.99
N GLN A 536 -9.40 -44.05 -26.30
CA GLN A 536 -9.40 -43.86 -24.85
C GLN A 536 -10.36 -42.74 -24.40
N GLU A 537 -10.50 -41.71 -25.24
CA GLU A 537 -11.31 -40.51 -24.95
C GLU A 537 -12.63 -40.49 -25.73
N ALA A 538 -12.89 -41.49 -26.58
CA ALA A 538 -14.03 -41.52 -27.47
C ALA A 538 -15.36 -41.80 -26.76
N GLY A 539 -16.40 -41.02 -27.09
CA GLY A 539 -17.79 -41.34 -26.75
C GLY A 539 -18.35 -42.52 -27.57
N PRO A 540 -19.51 -43.09 -27.18
CA PRO A 540 -19.97 -44.40 -27.67
C PRO A 540 -20.10 -44.53 -29.19
N GLU A 541 -20.56 -43.49 -29.88
CA GLU A 541 -20.70 -43.49 -31.36
C GLU A 541 -19.35 -43.43 -32.08
N LEU A 542 -18.42 -42.65 -31.54
CA LEU A 542 -17.05 -42.54 -32.07
C LEU A 542 -16.28 -43.83 -31.78
N SER A 543 -16.42 -44.41 -30.59
CA SER A 543 -15.82 -45.70 -30.25
C SER A 543 -16.29 -46.80 -31.20
N VAL A 544 -17.58 -46.85 -31.56
CA VAL A 544 -18.08 -47.81 -32.56
C VAL A 544 -17.41 -47.62 -33.92
N SER A 545 -17.25 -46.38 -34.36
CA SER A 545 -16.65 -46.05 -35.65
C SER A 545 -15.14 -46.38 -35.67
N ILE A 546 -14.42 -46.03 -34.61
CA ILE A 546 -13.00 -46.36 -34.43
C ILE A 546 -12.81 -47.88 -34.34
N LYS A 547 -13.58 -48.58 -33.48
CA LYS A 547 -13.48 -50.04 -33.33
C LYS A 547 -13.74 -50.76 -34.64
N LYS A 548 -14.79 -50.39 -35.38
CA LYS A 548 -15.08 -50.95 -36.69
C LYS A 548 -13.92 -50.74 -37.67
N HIS A 549 -13.30 -49.55 -37.66
CA HIS A 549 -12.17 -49.28 -38.53
C HIS A 549 -10.90 -50.05 -38.11
N LEU A 550 -10.64 -50.21 -36.81
CA LEU A 550 -9.57 -51.05 -36.29
C LEU A 550 -9.79 -52.54 -36.62
N GLU A 551 -11.03 -53.04 -36.58
CA GLU A 551 -11.40 -54.39 -37.04
C GLU A 551 -11.15 -54.55 -38.54
N GLU A 552 -11.52 -53.55 -39.35
CA GLU A 552 -11.24 -53.53 -40.79
C GLU A 552 -9.73 -53.59 -41.04
N LEU A 553 -8.92 -52.79 -40.33
CA LEU A 553 -7.46 -52.81 -40.43
C LEU A 553 -6.85 -54.17 -39.99
N PHE A 554 -7.32 -54.75 -38.87
CA PHE A 554 -6.86 -56.07 -38.39
C PHE A 554 -7.22 -57.20 -39.38
N SER A 555 -8.39 -57.12 -40.01
CA SER A 555 -8.83 -58.11 -41.00
C SER A 555 -8.02 -58.04 -42.31
N GLN A 556 -7.48 -56.86 -42.65
CA GLN A 556 -6.71 -56.65 -43.87
C GLN A 556 -5.25 -57.10 -43.73
N GLU A 557 -4.58 -56.72 -42.63
CA GLU A 557 -3.16 -57.02 -42.40
C GLU A 557 -2.88 -57.39 -40.92
N SER A 558 -3.36 -58.55 -40.46
CA SER A 558 -3.27 -58.96 -39.04
C SER A 558 -1.85 -58.99 -38.46
N GLU A 559 -0.84 -59.29 -39.28
CA GLU A 559 0.57 -59.36 -38.86
C GLU A 559 1.16 -57.96 -38.63
N LYS A 560 1.01 -57.06 -39.63
CA LYS A 560 1.42 -55.66 -39.51
C LYS A 560 0.59 -54.90 -38.46
N PHE A 561 -0.69 -55.26 -38.31
CA PHE A 561 -1.55 -54.70 -37.26
C PHE A 561 -1.05 -55.08 -35.87
N VAL A 562 -0.67 -56.33 -35.63
CA VAL A 562 -0.11 -56.74 -34.32
C VAL A 562 1.23 -56.05 -34.06
N GLU A 563 2.08 -55.84 -35.08
CA GLU A 563 3.28 -55.01 -34.93
C GLU A 563 2.95 -53.56 -34.56
N GLN A 564 1.91 -52.97 -35.17
CA GLN A 564 1.46 -51.60 -34.88
C GLN A 564 0.65 -51.48 -33.59
N LEU A 565 0.02 -52.56 -33.12
CA LEU A 565 -0.72 -52.63 -31.86
C LEU A 565 0.22 -52.41 -30.67
N PHE A 566 1.48 -52.81 -30.81
CA PHE A 566 2.53 -52.64 -29.81
C PHE A 566 3.58 -51.58 -30.22
N SER A 567 3.37 -50.80 -31.29
CA SER A 567 4.26 -49.70 -31.71
C SER A 567 3.88 -48.34 -31.13
N GLY A 568 2.61 -48.16 -30.75
CA GLY A 568 2.06 -46.95 -30.14
C GLY A 568 1.89 -47.05 -28.62
N ASN A 569 1.14 -46.12 -28.04
CA ASN A 569 0.78 -46.20 -26.63
C ASN A 569 -0.10 -47.43 -26.37
N ILE A 570 0.25 -48.13 -25.30
CA ILE A 570 -0.45 -49.33 -24.84
C ILE A 570 -1.86 -48.91 -24.36
N VAL A 571 -2.89 -49.41 -25.04
CA VAL A 571 -4.30 -49.12 -24.73
C VAL A 571 -4.84 -50.10 -23.68
N ASP A 572 -6.08 -49.88 -23.25
CA ASP A 572 -6.89 -50.77 -22.42
C ASP A 572 -6.71 -52.26 -22.78
N THR A 573 -6.09 -52.98 -21.83
CA THR A 573 -5.86 -54.42 -21.92
C THR A 573 -7.15 -55.23 -22.03
N ASP A 574 -8.31 -54.72 -21.60
CA ASP A 574 -9.62 -55.37 -21.80
C ASP A 574 -9.98 -55.39 -23.29
N PHE A 575 -9.85 -54.25 -23.96
CA PHE A 575 -10.16 -54.12 -25.39
C PHE A 575 -9.12 -54.84 -26.27
N MET A 576 -7.83 -54.72 -25.94
CA MET A 576 -6.80 -55.50 -26.64
C MET A 576 -7.09 -56.99 -26.49
N TYR A 577 -7.48 -57.44 -25.30
CA TYR A 577 -7.93 -58.82 -25.09
C TYR A 577 -9.16 -59.14 -25.94
N GLU A 578 -10.19 -58.30 -25.99
CA GLU A 578 -11.38 -58.50 -26.85
C GLU A 578 -10.98 -58.70 -28.32
N LEU A 579 -10.13 -57.84 -28.86
CA LEU A 579 -9.67 -57.85 -30.25
C LEU A 579 -8.89 -59.13 -30.59
N VAL A 580 -7.99 -59.55 -29.69
CA VAL A 580 -7.09 -60.71 -29.90
C VAL A 580 -7.64 -62.05 -29.38
N SER A 581 -8.65 -62.03 -28.51
CA SER A 581 -9.30 -63.23 -27.93
C SER A 581 -10.03 -64.08 -28.96
N SER A 582 -10.34 -63.50 -30.12
CA SER A 582 -10.96 -64.18 -31.26
C SER A 582 -10.08 -65.26 -31.89
N SER A 583 -8.76 -65.28 -31.60
CA SER A 583 -7.79 -66.23 -32.15
C SER A 583 -6.68 -66.60 -31.14
N PRO A 584 -7.00 -67.25 -30.01
CA PRO A 584 -6.05 -67.49 -28.91
C PRO A 584 -4.88 -68.39 -29.34
N ASP A 585 -5.11 -69.34 -30.24
CA ASP A 585 -4.07 -70.26 -30.75
C ASP A 585 -2.98 -69.54 -31.55
N ARG A 586 -3.29 -68.38 -32.14
CA ARG A 586 -2.32 -67.57 -32.91
C ARG A 586 -1.63 -66.52 -32.05
N VAL A 587 -2.29 -66.08 -30.98
CA VAL A 587 -1.88 -64.94 -30.16
C VAL A 587 -1.05 -65.39 -28.95
N ILE A 588 -1.43 -66.47 -28.26
CA ILE A 588 -0.72 -66.94 -27.05
C ILE A 588 0.76 -67.23 -27.32
N PRO A 589 1.16 -67.94 -28.41
CA PRO A 589 2.58 -68.17 -28.69
C PRO A 589 3.38 -66.87 -28.87
N TYR A 590 2.77 -65.88 -29.53
CA TYR A 590 3.39 -64.57 -29.76
C TYR A 590 3.45 -63.73 -28.48
N LEU A 591 2.44 -63.79 -27.62
CA LEU A 591 2.47 -63.16 -26.30
C LEU A 591 3.54 -63.79 -25.40
N ILE A 592 3.75 -65.11 -25.47
CA ILE A 592 4.84 -65.78 -24.74
C ILE A 592 6.20 -65.30 -25.27
N GLU A 593 6.36 -65.19 -26.60
CA GLU A 593 7.59 -64.67 -27.21
C GLU A 593 7.86 -63.21 -26.81
N LEU A 594 6.84 -62.34 -26.85
CA LEU A 594 6.93 -60.95 -26.40
C LEU A 594 7.21 -60.85 -24.89
N PHE A 595 6.60 -61.72 -24.08
CA PHE A 595 6.83 -61.79 -22.64
C PHE A 595 8.26 -62.23 -22.29
N GLN A 596 8.87 -63.09 -23.14
CA GLN A 596 10.26 -63.53 -22.99
C GLN A 596 11.26 -62.64 -23.73
N GLY A 597 10.79 -61.63 -24.46
CA GLY A 597 11.62 -60.68 -25.20
C GLY A 597 12.23 -59.58 -24.31
N ASP A 598 13.19 -58.84 -24.87
CA ASP A 598 13.98 -57.83 -24.15
C ASP A 598 13.24 -56.49 -23.89
N ASP A 599 12.09 -56.25 -24.53
CA ASP A 599 11.33 -54.99 -24.40
C ASP A 599 10.40 -55.02 -23.17
N SER A 600 10.82 -54.34 -22.10
CA SER A 600 10.13 -54.37 -20.79
C SER A 600 8.68 -53.88 -20.85
N SER A 601 8.36 -52.89 -21.69
CA SER A 601 7.00 -52.35 -21.79
C SER A 601 6.06 -53.32 -22.48
N LYS A 602 6.50 -53.90 -23.60
CA LYS A 602 5.73 -54.93 -24.32
C LYS A 602 5.59 -56.20 -23.51
N SER A 603 6.65 -56.55 -22.80
CA SER A 603 6.69 -57.73 -21.95
C SER A 603 5.71 -57.63 -20.77
N LEU A 604 5.55 -56.45 -20.17
CA LEU A 604 4.56 -56.19 -19.13
C LEU A 604 3.12 -56.40 -19.64
N VAL A 605 2.79 -55.84 -20.80
CA VAL A 605 1.45 -55.96 -21.41
C VAL A 605 1.16 -57.38 -21.85
N ALA A 606 2.17 -58.06 -22.41
CA ALA A 606 2.07 -59.46 -22.76
C ALA A 606 1.81 -60.33 -21.52
N GLY A 607 2.50 -60.06 -20.41
CA GLY A 607 2.26 -60.70 -19.11
C GLY A 607 0.85 -60.46 -18.59
N GLU A 608 0.33 -59.23 -18.74
CA GLU A 608 -1.03 -58.88 -18.33
C GLU A 608 -2.09 -59.65 -19.13
N LEU A 609 -1.95 -59.66 -20.46
CA LEU A 609 -2.85 -60.39 -21.36
C LEU A 609 -2.76 -61.90 -21.10
N LEU A 610 -1.56 -62.44 -20.86
CA LEU A 610 -1.35 -63.85 -20.52
C LEU A 610 -2.03 -64.23 -19.20
N SER A 611 -1.96 -63.38 -18.17
CA SER A 611 -2.58 -63.66 -16.86
C SER A 611 -4.10 -63.89 -16.96
N ARG A 612 -4.77 -63.27 -17.93
CA ARG A 612 -6.21 -63.43 -18.21
C ARG A 612 -6.56 -64.75 -18.88
N PHE A 613 -5.60 -65.44 -19.49
CA PHE A 613 -5.77 -66.81 -19.98
C PHE A 613 -5.62 -67.87 -18.86
N GLY A 614 -5.39 -67.44 -17.61
CA GLY A 614 -5.47 -68.27 -16.41
C GLY A 614 -4.44 -69.41 -16.38
N LYS A 615 -4.92 -70.66 -16.30
CA LYS A 615 -4.06 -71.85 -16.14
C LYS A 615 -2.99 -72.01 -17.22
N ALA A 616 -3.26 -71.54 -18.44
CA ALA A 616 -2.30 -71.60 -19.54
C ALA A 616 -1.03 -70.75 -19.30
N ALA A 617 -1.10 -69.78 -18.38
CA ALA A 617 0.00 -68.87 -18.05
C ALA A 617 0.80 -69.25 -16.80
N ILE A 618 0.31 -70.20 -15.97
CA ILE A 618 0.98 -70.60 -14.72
C ILE A 618 2.36 -71.20 -15.02
N ASP A 619 2.44 -72.22 -15.87
CA ASP A 619 3.71 -72.88 -16.22
C ASP A 619 4.71 -71.90 -16.88
N PRO A 620 4.31 -71.06 -17.85
CA PRO A 620 5.17 -70.00 -18.38
C PRO A 620 5.71 -69.05 -17.31
N PHE A 621 4.88 -68.60 -16.37
CA PHE A 621 5.30 -67.68 -15.31
C PHE A 621 6.23 -68.35 -14.29
N ILE A 622 5.94 -69.59 -13.86
CA ILE A 622 6.84 -70.31 -12.93
C ILE A 622 8.19 -70.62 -13.62
N THR A 623 8.16 -70.98 -14.90
CA THR A 623 9.39 -71.23 -15.68
C THR A 623 10.20 -69.94 -15.85
N ALA A 624 9.54 -68.82 -16.16
CA ALA A 624 10.19 -67.51 -16.24
C ALA A 624 10.77 -67.11 -14.89
N LEU A 625 10.01 -67.24 -13.80
CA LEU A 625 10.46 -66.91 -12.44
C LEU A 625 11.70 -67.71 -12.02
N LYS A 626 11.80 -68.96 -12.45
CA LYS A 626 12.94 -69.84 -12.16
C LYS A 626 14.19 -69.49 -12.97
N ASN A 627 14.02 -69.09 -14.22
CA ASN A 627 15.14 -68.82 -15.12
C ASN A 627 15.60 -67.36 -15.07
N GLU A 628 14.79 -66.47 -14.50
CA GLU A 628 15.09 -65.05 -14.39
C GLU A 628 16.20 -64.80 -13.35
N THR A 629 17.09 -63.87 -13.67
CA THR A 629 18.17 -63.41 -12.80
C THR A 629 17.92 -62.02 -12.24
N ASP A 630 17.09 -61.22 -12.91
CA ASP A 630 16.70 -59.88 -12.45
C ASP A 630 15.60 -59.95 -11.38
N GLU A 631 15.88 -59.38 -10.21
CA GLU A 631 14.98 -59.42 -9.06
C GLU A 631 13.72 -58.57 -9.27
N ASP A 632 13.84 -57.44 -9.99
CA ASP A 632 12.68 -56.59 -10.32
C ASP A 632 11.71 -57.33 -11.24
N ARG A 633 12.27 -58.01 -12.25
CA ARG A 633 11.50 -58.85 -13.17
C ARG A 633 10.83 -60.03 -12.47
N LYS A 634 11.48 -60.66 -11.48
CA LYS A 634 10.84 -61.71 -10.67
C LYS A 634 9.64 -61.18 -9.87
N LEU A 635 9.71 -59.95 -9.36
CA LEU A 635 8.56 -59.31 -8.69
C LEU A 635 7.41 -59.02 -9.65
N GLU A 636 7.70 -58.62 -10.89
CA GLU A 636 6.68 -58.46 -11.94
C GLU A 636 5.97 -59.79 -12.25
N ILE A 637 6.74 -60.86 -12.45
CA ILE A 637 6.21 -62.21 -12.70
C ILE A 637 5.34 -62.67 -11.52
N THR A 638 5.78 -62.38 -10.30
CA THR A 638 5.01 -62.65 -9.07
C THR A 638 3.68 -61.91 -9.07
N THR A 639 3.64 -60.67 -9.57
CA THR A 639 2.40 -59.88 -9.70
C THR A 639 1.41 -60.52 -10.68
N PHE A 640 1.89 -61.07 -11.80
CA PHE A 640 1.03 -61.82 -12.73
C PHE A 640 0.48 -63.10 -12.11
N LEU A 641 1.30 -63.82 -11.34
CA LEU A 641 0.85 -65.00 -10.57
C LEU A 641 -0.24 -64.63 -9.55
N ILE A 642 -0.12 -63.47 -8.88
CA ILE A 642 -1.16 -62.94 -7.98
C ILE A 642 -2.48 -62.69 -8.72
N LYS A 643 -2.42 -62.14 -9.94
CA LYS A 643 -3.63 -61.83 -10.76
C LYS A 643 -4.40 -63.08 -11.18
N ILE A 644 -3.75 -64.24 -11.32
CA ILE A 644 -4.42 -65.52 -11.57
C ILE A 644 -5.28 -65.94 -10.37
N GLY A 645 -4.88 -65.54 -9.15
CA GLY A 645 -5.68 -65.72 -7.93
C GLY A 645 -5.57 -67.12 -7.30
N PRO A 646 -6.62 -67.65 -6.65
CA PRO A 646 -6.52 -68.84 -5.79
C PRO A 646 -6.09 -70.11 -6.53
N ASP A 647 -6.26 -70.17 -7.85
CA ASP A 647 -5.85 -71.28 -8.70
C ASP A 647 -4.33 -71.53 -8.67
N VAL A 648 -3.52 -70.52 -8.31
CA VAL A 648 -2.06 -70.64 -8.23
C VAL A 648 -1.56 -71.12 -6.86
N VAL A 649 -2.39 -71.07 -5.82
CA VAL A 649 -2.02 -71.39 -4.42
C VAL A 649 -1.42 -72.80 -4.26
N PRO A 650 -2.01 -73.87 -4.84
CA PRO A 650 -1.45 -75.21 -4.68
C PRO A 650 -0.04 -75.34 -5.23
N GLU A 651 0.24 -74.69 -6.37
CA GLU A 651 1.54 -74.75 -7.03
C GLU A 651 2.59 -73.93 -6.26
N LEU A 652 2.24 -72.73 -5.80
CA LEU A 652 3.16 -71.87 -5.04
C LEU A 652 3.57 -72.47 -3.68
N VAL A 653 2.64 -73.14 -3.00
CA VAL A 653 2.92 -73.77 -1.70
C VAL A 653 3.95 -74.90 -1.83
N THR A 654 3.98 -75.63 -2.96
CA THR A 654 5.00 -76.67 -3.19
C THR A 654 6.41 -76.11 -3.36
N HIS A 655 6.55 -74.81 -3.62
CA HIS A 655 7.84 -74.13 -3.79
C HIS A 655 8.31 -73.34 -2.57
N LEU A 656 7.58 -73.38 -1.44
CA LEU A 656 7.99 -72.69 -0.19
C LEU A 656 9.29 -73.23 0.44
N GLY A 657 9.74 -74.42 0.02
CA GLY A 657 11.04 -75.00 0.42
C GLY A 657 12.21 -74.70 -0.53
N ASP A 658 11.98 -74.06 -1.68
CA ASP A 658 13.04 -73.69 -2.63
C ASP A 658 13.54 -72.28 -2.33
N GLU A 659 14.76 -72.13 -1.82
CA GLU A 659 15.30 -70.82 -1.40
C GLU A 659 15.29 -69.74 -2.50
N ASN A 660 15.31 -70.13 -3.79
CA ASN A 660 15.29 -69.18 -4.90
C ASN A 660 13.88 -68.67 -5.24
N ILE A 661 12.85 -69.48 -4.98
CA ILE A 661 11.46 -69.20 -5.36
C ILE A 661 10.61 -68.83 -4.13
N ALA A 662 10.96 -69.35 -2.95
CA ALA A 662 10.21 -69.19 -1.71
C ALA A 662 9.91 -67.74 -1.32
N PRO A 663 10.82 -66.74 -1.49
CA PRO A 663 10.48 -65.34 -1.24
C PRO A 663 9.33 -64.82 -2.11
N TYR A 664 9.31 -65.24 -3.38
CA TYR A 664 8.32 -64.85 -4.38
C TYR A 664 7.00 -65.60 -4.21
N ALA A 665 7.07 -66.90 -3.96
CA ALA A 665 5.91 -67.71 -3.59
C ALA A 665 5.27 -67.20 -2.30
N MET A 666 6.06 -66.86 -1.28
CA MET A 666 5.58 -66.21 -0.06
C MET A 666 4.91 -64.88 -0.36
N ALA A 667 5.51 -64.03 -1.21
CA ALA A 667 4.94 -62.73 -1.57
C ALA A 667 3.60 -62.87 -2.29
N ALA A 668 3.50 -63.79 -3.26
CA ALA A 668 2.26 -64.09 -3.96
C ALA A 668 1.19 -64.66 -3.03
N LEU A 669 1.52 -65.64 -2.20
CA LEU A 669 0.59 -66.22 -1.22
C LEU A 669 0.10 -65.19 -0.21
N SER A 670 0.98 -64.28 0.22
CA SER A 670 0.62 -63.17 1.11
C SER A 670 -0.39 -62.22 0.47
N ALA A 671 -0.20 -61.91 -0.82
CA ALA A 671 -1.05 -60.99 -1.57
C ALA A 671 -2.39 -61.63 -1.99
N ILE A 672 -2.42 -62.94 -2.25
CA ILE A 672 -3.66 -63.69 -2.49
C ILE A 672 -4.57 -63.64 -1.25
N GLY A 673 -3.99 -63.62 -0.04
CA GLY A 673 -4.71 -63.33 1.19
C GLY A 673 -5.42 -64.54 1.80
N GLU A 674 -6.69 -64.36 2.19
CA GLU A 674 -7.51 -65.38 2.89
C GLU A 674 -7.49 -66.78 2.24
N PRO A 675 -7.58 -66.95 0.90
CA PRO A 675 -7.54 -68.27 0.27
C PRO A 675 -6.24 -69.06 0.52
N ALA A 676 -5.13 -68.37 0.81
CA ALA A 676 -3.85 -69.01 1.13
C ALA A 676 -3.75 -69.46 2.60
N VAL A 677 -4.53 -68.88 3.52
CA VAL A 677 -4.45 -69.15 4.96
C VAL A 677 -4.60 -70.64 5.29
N PRO A 678 -5.63 -71.37 4.80
CA PRO A 678 -5.78 -72.79 5.09
C PRO A 678 -4.61 -73.66 4.59
N ALA A 679 -4.00 -73.27 3.47
CA ALA A 679 -2.85 -73.97 2.90
C ALA A 679 -1.55 -73.69 3.67
N LEU A 680 -1.45 -72.56 4.36
CA LEU A 680 -0.28 -72.12 5.13
C LEU A 680 -0.28 -72.61 6.59
N LEU A 681 -1.45 -72.74 7.24
CA LEU A 681 -1.53 -73.17 8.65
C LEU A 681 -0.82 -74.50 8.97
N PRO A 682 -0.90 -75.56 8.12
CA PRO A 682 -0.18 -76.81 8.37
C PRO A 682 1.35 -76.62 8.49
N PHE A 683 1.91 -75.62 7.79
CA PHE A 683 3.34 -75.37 7.79
C PHE A 683 3.86 -74.81 9.13
N LEU A 684 2.99 -74.34 10.02
CA LEU A 684 3.37 -73.97 11.39
C LEU A 684 3.91 -75.17 12.18
N LYS A 685 3.51 -76.39 11.82
CA LYS A 685 3.99 -77.66 12.40
C LYS A 685 4.98 -78.41 11.49
N ASP A 686 5.44 -77.81 10.39
CA ASP A 686 6.35 -78.47 9.45
C ASP A 686 7.72 -78.75 10.05
N LYS A 687 8.41 -79.75 9.52
CA LYS A 687 9.80 -80.09 9.86
C LYS A 687 10.81 -79.27 9.06
N ASP A 688 10.43 -78.79 7.88
CA ASP A 688 11.24 -77.89 7.08
C ASP A 688 11.22 -76.48 7.67
N GLN A 689 12.36 -76.07 8.23
CA GLN A 689 12.50 -74.76 8.85
C GLN A 689 12.37 -73.61 7.85
N VAL A 690 12.74 -73.82 6.59
CA VAL A 690 12.66 -72.80 5.53
C VAL A 690 11.19 -72.56 5.18
N ALA A 691 10.46 -73.63 4.86
CA ALA A 691 9.03 -73.53 4.56
C ALA A 691 8.21 -73.01 5.75
N GLN A 692 8.52 -73.46 6.98
CA GLN A 692 7.88 -72.97 8.21
C GLN A 692 8.09 -71.45 8.38
N GLN A 693 9.31 -70.96 8.17
CA GLN A 693 9.62 -69.53 8.31
C GLN A 693 8.88 -68.68 7.27
N TYR A 694 8.86 -69.09 5.99
CA TYR A 694 8.12 -68.37 4.95
C TYR A 694 6.61 -68.44 5.16
N ALA A 695 6.06 -69.56 5.65
CA ALA A 695 4.64 -69.65 6.01
C ALA A 695 4.27 -68.71 7.17
N ILE A 696 5.12 -68.61 8.20
CA ILE A 696 4.97 -67.64 9.29
C ILE A 696 4.97 -66.21 8.75
N HIS A 697 5.90 -65.89 7.86
CA HIS A 697 5.97 -64.56 7.25
C HIS A 697 4.75 -64.25 6.38
N ALA A 698 4.27 -65.21 5.59
CA ALA A 698 3.08 -65.07 4.79
C ALA A 698 1.83 -64.82 5.66
N LEU A 699 1.61 -65.64 6.69
CA LEU A 699 0.50 -65.48 7.64
C LEU A 699 0.56 -64.12 8.38
N THR A 700 1.75 -63.65 8.74
CA THR A 700 1.93 -62.33 9.37
C THR A 700 1.52 -61.21 8.40
N ARG A 701 1.86 -61.32 7.11
CA ARG A 701 1.52 -60.30 6.09
C ARG A 701 0.05 -60.32 5.67
N ILE A 702 -0.62 -61.47 5.74
CA ILE A 702 -2.05 -61.58 5.40
C ILE A 702 -2.93 -60.76 6.36
N GLY A 703 -2.51 -60.56 7.61
CA GLY A 703 -3.21 -59.66 8.54
C GLY A 703 -4.50 -60.25 9.12
N THR A 704 -5.54 -59.44 9.25
CA THR A 704 -6.77 -59.78 9.99
C THR A 704 -7.42 -61.14 9.65
N PRO A 705 -7.48 -61.59 8.37
CA PRO A 705 -7.98 -62.93 8.03
C PRO A 705 -7.13 -64.07 8.62
N ALA A 706 -5.81 -63.87 8.72
CA ALA A 706 -4.94 -64.81 9.40
C ALA A 706 -5.06 -64.67 10.93
N ALA A 707 -5.27 -63.46 11.46
CA ALA A 707 -5.42 -63.22 12.90
C ALA A 707 -6.60 -64.00 13.49
N SER A 708 -7.76 -63.97 12.83
CA SER A 708 -8.95 -64.72 13.26
C SER A 708 -8.73 -66.24 13.24
N ALA A 709 -8.11 -66.76 12.17
CA ALA A 709 -7.76 -68.17 12.04
C ALA A 709 -6.70 -68.61 13.08
N LEU A 710 -5.72 -67.76 13.36
CA LEU A 710 -4.70 -67.98 14.39
C LEU A 710 -5.29 -67.91 15.80
N MET A 711 -6.23 -67.01 16.07
CA MET A 711 -6.95 -66.93 17.35
C MET A 711 -7.78 -68.19 17.61
N SER A 712 -8.41 -68.72 16.56
CA SER A 712 -9.13 -69.99 16.61
C SER A 712 -8.17 -71.16 16.87
N LEU A 713 -7.04 -71.22 16.16
CA LEU A 713 -6.01 -72.24 16.38
C LEU A 713 -5.38 -72.16 17.78
N MET A 714 -5.29 -70.95 18.36
CA MET A 714 -4.82 -70.72 19.72
C MET A 714 -5.80 -71.23 20.78
N GLN A 715 -7.11 -71.27 20.48
CA GLN A 715 -8.11 -71.94 21.33
C GLN A 715 -7.98 -73.47 21.26
N GLU A 716 -7.67 -74.00 20.08
CA GLU A 716 -7.61 -75.44 19.84
C GLU A 716 -6.32 -76.10 20.37
N ASP A 717 -5.18 -75.39 20.33
CA ASP A 717 -3.87 -75.93 20.68
C ASP A 717 -3.04 -74.95 21.54
N GLU A 718 -3.10 -75.13 22.86
CA GLU A 718 -2.36 -74.30 23.82
C GLU A 718 -0.83 -74.35 23.60
N SER A 719 -0.29 -75.42 22.99
CA SER A 719 1.15 -75.55 22.76
C SER A 719 1.68 -74.54 21.73
N LEU A 720 0.79 -74.04 20.86
CA LEU A 720 1.11 -73.04 19.85
C LEU A 720 0.97 -71.61 20.34
N VAL A 721 0.41 -71.38 21.54
CA VAL A 721 0.21 -70.03 22.12
C VAL A 721 1.46 -69.16 22.04
N PRO A 722 2.69 -69.62 22.39
CA PRO A 722 3.89 -68.78 22.29
C PRO A 722 4.30 -68.45 20.84
N MET A 723 3.97 -69.32 19.88
CA MET A 723 4.25 -69.08 18.46
C MET A 723 3.21 -68.13 17.87
N ILE A 724 1.93 -68.40 18.10
CA ILE A 724 0.81 -67.59 17.62
C ILE A 724 0.88 -66.18 18.23
N SER A 725 1.18 -66.07 19.53
CA SER A 725 1.37 -64.76 20.17
C SER A 725 2.50 -63.96 19.51
N ARG A 726 3.61 -64.60 19.12
CA ARG A 726 4.68 -63.92 18.35
C ARG A 726 4.24 -63.50 16.95
N ILE A 727 3.38 -64.28 16.29
CA ILE A 727 2.83 -63.94 14.99
C ILE A 727 1.90 -62.73 15.13
N LEU A 728 0.93 -62.79 16.04
CA LEU A 728 0.00 -61.69 16.35
C LEU A 728 0.73 -60.42 16.80
N ALA A 729 1.78 -60.54 17.62
CA ALA A 729 2.62 -59.41 18.01
C ALA A 729 3.30 -58.74 16.79
N LYS A 730 3.79 -59.54 15.83
CA LYS A 730 4.37 -59.04 14.57
C LYS A 730 3.32 -58.43 13.62
N MET A 731 2.04 -58.79 13.76
CA MET A 731 0.93 -58.24 12.96
C MET A 731 0.52 -56.83 13.40
N GLY A 732 0.89 -56.41 14.62
CA GLY A 732 0.67 -55.05 15.13
C GLY A 732 -0.81 -54.65 15.21
N GLY A 733 -1.13 -53.41 14.82
CA GLY A 733 -2.48 -52.83 14.91
C GLY A 733 -3.58 -53.58 14.12
N SER A 734 -3.21 -54.41 13.15
CA SER A 734 -4.17 -55.23 12.39
C SER A 734 -4.84 -56.33 13.22
N ALA A 735 -4.22 -56.73 14.34
CA ALA A 735 -4.77 -57.68 15.30
C ALA A 735 -5.56 -57.00 16.42
N LEU A 736 -5.48 -55.66 16.56
CA LEU A 736 -6.07 -54.92 17.68
C LEU A 736 -7.60 -55.08 17.79
N PRO A 737 -8.39 -55.02 16.70
CA PRO A 737 -9.84 -55.22 16.78
C PRO A 737 -10.21 -56.59 17.36
N GLU A 738 -9.54 -57.64 16.90
CA GLU A 738 -9.80 -59.02 17.34
C GLU A 738 -9.32 -59.26 18.77
N LEU A 739 -8.22 -58.62 19.18
CA LEU A 739 -7.74 -58.69 20.56
C LEU A 739 -8.66 -57.95 21.53
N VAL A 740 -9.20 -56.78 21.14
CA VAL A 740 -10.18 -56.03 21.94
C VAL A 740 -11.49 -56.82 22.06
N GLN A 741 -11.95 -57.43 20.96
CA GLN A 741 -13.12 -58.29 20.96
C GLN A 741 -12.91 -59.52 21.84
N GLU A 742 -11.74 -60.17 21.75
CA GLU A 742 -11.43 -61.31 22.61
C GLU A 742 -11.32 -60.91 24.09
N LEU A 743 -10.76 -59.74 24.39
CA LEU A 743 -10.71 -59.24 25.75
C LEU A 743 -12.12 -59.00 26.32
N GLN A 744 -13.04 -58.48 25.49
CA GLN A 744 -14.45 -58.36 25.86
C GLN A 744 -15.08 -59.73 26.11
N THR A 745 -14.84 -60.73 25.26
CA THR A 745 -15.38 -62.09 25.49
C THR A 745 -14.81 -62.76 26.73
N LEU A 746 -13.52 -62.56 27.02
CA LEU A 746 -12.87 -63.08 28.24
C LEU A 746 -13.34 -62.37 29.51
N LYS A 747 -13.70 -61.08 29.42
CA LYS A 747 -14.35 -60.32 30.50
C LYS A 747 -15.76 -60.84 30.77
N GLU A 748 -16.53 -61.12 29.73
CA GLU A 748 -17.87 -61.71 29.84
C GLU A 748 -17.85 -63.14 30.42
N SER A 749 -16.82 -63.93 30.12
CA SER A 749 -16.66 -65.30 30.63
C SER A 749 -15.96 -65.39 31.99
N GLY A 750 -15.30 -64.32 32.46
CA GLY A 750 -14.54 -64.29 33.72
C GLY A 750 -13.16 -64.95 33.65
N GLU A 751 -12.63 -65.21 32.45
CA GLU A 751 -11.37 -65.94 32.22
C GLU A 751 -10.17 -65.02 31.92
N GLU A 752 -10.25 -63.74 32.31
CA GLU A 752 -9.18 -62.74 32.12
C GLU A 752 -7.82 -63.18 32.66
N GLY A 753 -7.79 -64.02 33.71
CA GLY A 753 -6.57 -64.54 34.33
C GLY A 753 -5.98 -65.81 33.70
N SER A 754 -6.58 -66.33 32.61
CA SER A 754 -6.05 -67.49 31.89
C SER A 754 -4.73 -67.16 31.18
N ASN A 755 -3.93 -68.18 30.81
CA ASN A 755 -2.73 -67.97 29.98
C ASN A 755 -3.08 -67.20 28.68
N ARG A 756 -4.28 -67.43 28.16
CA ARG A 756 -4.86 -66.77 27.00
C ARG A 756 -5.23 -65.31 27.29
N GLY A 757 -5.91 -65.02 28.40
CA GLY A 757 -6.24 -63.66 28.81
C GLY A 757 -5.02 -62.81 29.15
N ILE A 758 -4.04 -63.40 29.82
CA ILE A 758 -2.74 -62.76 30.09
C ILE A 758 -2.01 -62.48 28.77
N ALA A 759 -2.01 -63.43 27.83
CA ALA A 759 -1.39 -63.22 26.51
C ALA A 759 -2.09 -62.11 25.72
N VAL A 760 -3.43 -62.08 25.66
CA VAL A 760 -4.21 -61.03 24.99
C VAL A 760 -3.95 -59.66 25.61
N MET A 761 -3.94 -59.57 26.94
CA MET A 761 -3.61 -58.32 27.65
C MET A 761 -2.17 -57.88 27.39
N SER A 762 -1.20 -58.80 27.44
CA SER A 762 0.20 -58.51 27.10
C SER A 762 0.31 -58.00 25.66
N LEU A 763 -0.39 -58.63 24.72
CA LEU A 763 -0.39 -58.26 23.31
C LEU A 763 -1.01 -56.87 23.08
N ILE A 764 -2.15 -56.55 23.67
CA ILE A 764 -2.75 -55.21 23.58
C ILE A 764 -1.78 -54.16 24.14
N THR A 765 -1.02 -54.50 25.18
CA THR A 765 0.00 -53.59 25.74
C THR A 765 1.30 -53.55 24.92
N GLU A 766 1.63 -54.60 24.17
CA GLU A 766 2.86 -54.73 23.38
C GLU A 766 2.70 -54.28 21.92
N ILE A 767 1.47 -54.24 21.39
CA ILE A 767 1.19 -53.71 20.05
C ILE A 767 1.80 -52.31 19.95
N GLY A 768 2.64 -52.13 18.94
CA GLY A 768 3.44 -50.94 18.75
C GLY A 768 2.57 -49.69 18.65
N LEU A 769 2.48 -48.97 19.76
CA LEU A 769 1.78 -47.68 19.87
C LEU A 769 2.48 -46.54 19.11
N SER A 770 3.37 -46.89 18.18
CA SER A 770 4.11 -45.98 17.30
C SER A 770 3.30 -45.56 16.07
N ASN A 771 2.09 -46.11 15.86
CA ASN A 771 1.27 -45.82 14.69
C ASN A 771 0.15 -44.83 15.00
N HIS A 772 0.17 -43.68 14.33
CA HIS A 772 -0.79 -42.57 14.42
C HIS A 772 -2.25 -43.01 14.22
N GLU A 773 -2.50 -43.87 13.24
CA GLU A 773 -3.85 -44.35 12.91
C GLU A 773 -4.44 -45.26 13.98
N ASP A 774 -3.59 -46.03 14.65
CA ASP A 774 -4.03 -46.92 15.72
C ASP A 774 -4.40 -46.13 16.99
N MET A 775 -3.73 -45.00 17.23
CA MET A 775 -4.09 -44.05 18.30
C MET A 775 -5.43 -43.36 18.06
N LYS A 776 -5.71 -42.93 16.83
CA LYS A 776 -7.01 -42.33 16.48
C LYS A 776 -8.16 -43.29 16.76
N LYS A 777 -8.01 -44.57 16.41
CA LYS A 777 -9.03 -45.60 16.68
C LYS A 777 -9.32 -45.76 18.18
N LEU A 778 -8.32 -45.58 19.03
CA LEU A 778 -8.50 -45.64 20.49
C LEU A 778 -9.25 -44.41 21.03
N PHE A 779 -9.10 -43.22 20.44
CA PHE A 779 -9.89 -42.03 20.83
C PHE A 779 -11.39 -42.14 20.49
N LEU A 780 -11.76 -43.04 19.59
CA LEU A 780 -13.15 -43.30 19.21
C LEU A 780 -13.88 -44.23 20.20
N ILE A 781 -13.17 -44.85 21.15
CA ILE A 781 -13.77 -45.72 22.16
C ILE A 781 -14.56 -44.86 23.16
N GLN A 782 -15.87 -45.08 23.21
CA GLN A 782 -16.79 -44.35 24.10
C GLN A 782 -17.05 -45.06 25.44
N ASP A 783 -16.47 -46.26 25.66
CA ASP A 783 -16.64 -47.01 26.91
C ASP A 783 -15.79 -46.39 28.04
N PRO A 784 -16.40 -45.81 29.09
CA PRO A 784 -15.67 -45.08 30.13
C PRO A 784 -14.72 -45.96 30.97
N GLU A 785 -15.03 -47.26 31.14
CA GLU A 785 -14.15 -48.17 31.90
C GLU A 785 -12.89 -48.48 31.09
N LEU A 786 -13.06 -48.76 29.80
CA LEU A 786 -11.95 -49.00 28.88
C LEU A 786 -11.10 -47.73 28.70
N THR A 787 -11.72 -46.56 28.55
CA THR A 787 -11.01 -45.27 28.51
C THR A 787 -10.15 -45.08 29.76
N GLY A 788 -10.70 -45.34 30.95
CA GLY A 788 -9.95 -45.23 32.20
C GLY A 788 -8.85 -46.30 32.36
N MET A 789 -9.02 -47.49 31.80
CA MET A 789 -7.97 -48.51 31.74
C MET A 789 -6.83 -48.08 30.83
N PHE A 790 -7.15 -47.63 29.61
CA PHE A 790 -6.16 -47.16 28.64
C PHE A 790 -5.41 -45.93 29.14
N GLU A 791 -6.11 -44.97 29.76
CA GLU A 791 -5.47 -43.80 30.38
C GLU A 791 -4.41 -44.24 31.40
N ARG A 792 -4.73 -45.15 32.33
CA ARG A 792 -3.77 -45.68 33.31
C ARG A 792 -2.59 -46.42 32.67
N ILE A 793 -2.86 -47.21 31.63
CA ILE A 793 -1.82 -47.95 30.90
C ILE A 793 -0.89 -46.98 30.18
N PHE A 794 -1.41 -45.98 29.48
CA PHE A 794 -0.61 -44.98 28.78
C PHE A 794 0.17 -44.11 29.76
N ILE A 795 -0.44 -43.75 30.90
CA ILE A 795 0.28 -43.11 32.01
C ILE A 795 1.46 -43.96 32.48
N SER A 796 1.30 -45.28 32.59
CA SER A 796 2.38 -46.20 32.99
C SER A 796 3.52 -46.33 31.97
N LYS A 797 3.23 -46.12 30.68
CA LYS A 797 4.21 -46.22 29.59
C LYS A 797 5.11 -44.98 29.47
N GLY A 798 4.70 -43.84 30.01
CA GLY A 798 5.52 -42.62 30.10
C GLY A 798 5.77 -41.92 28.76
N GLU A 799 6.92 -41.25 28.63
CA GLU A 799 7.29 -40.39 27.49
C GLU A 799 7.18 -41.01 26.08
N PRO A 800 7.48 -42.31 25.84
CA PRO A 800 7.41 -42.93 24.51
C PRO A 800 6.03 -42.82 23.84
N ILE A 801 4.96 -42.64 24.61
CA ILE A 801 3.59 -42.53 24.09
C ILE A 801 3.18 -41.11 23.75
N LEU A 802 3.87 -40.10 24.30
CA LEU A 802 3.43 -38.72 24.21
C LEU A 802 3.57 -38.14 22.81
N ALA A 803 4.64 -38.47 22.08
CA ALA A 803 4.82 -38.00 20.72
C ALA A 803 3.74 -38.54 19.76
N PRO A 804 3.46 -39.87 19.72
CA PRO A 804 2.35 -40.41 18.91
C PRO A 804 0.98 -39.87 19.28
N VAL A 805 0.67 -39.72 20.59
CA VAL A 805 -0.60 -39.17 21.07
C VAL A 805 -0.74 -37.70 20.64
N LEU A 806 0.33 -36.93 20.77
CA LEU A 806 0.34 -35.52 20.41
C LEU A 806 0.17 -35.35 18.89
N GLU A 807 0.91 -36.10 18.08
CA GLU A 807 0.76 -36.12 16.61
C GLU A 807 -0.68 -36.47 16.20
N ALA A 808 -1.29 -37.48 16.83
CA ALA A 808 -2.70 -37.86 16.62
C ALA A 808 -3.67 -36.71 16.89
N THR A 809 -3.40 -35.89 17.91
CA THR A 809 -4.24 -34.75 18.25
C THR A 809 -4.03 -33.50 17.38
N LEU A 810 -2.95 -33.42 16.59
CA LEU A 810 -2.72 -32.26 15.70
C LEU A 810 -3.73 -32.16 14.57
N ASP A 811 -4.31 -33.29 14.17
CA ASP A 811 -5.31 -33.37 13.10
C ASP A 811 -6.74 -33.09 13.59
N GLU A 812 -6.95 -33.01 14.91
CA GLU A 812 -8.27 -32.87 15.53
C GLU A 812 -8.41 -31.52 16.24
N PRO A 813 -9.36 -30.64 15.83
CA PRO A 813 -9.48 -29.28 16.38
C PRO A 813 -9.97 -29.25 17.85
N ARG A 814 -10.39 -30.39 18.40
CA ARG A 814 -10.77 -30.56 19.80
C ARG A 814 -9.95 -31.69 20.41
N ILE A 815 -9.32 -31.42 21.55
CA ILE A 815 -8.54 -32.41 22.29
C ILE A 815 -9.51 -33.45 22.90
N PRO A 816 -9.41 -34.75 22.57
CA PRO A 816 -10.27 -35.80 23.16
C PRO A 816 -10.04 -35.99 24.66
N ASP A 817 -11.06 -36.47 25.39
CA ASP A 817 -11.00 -36.68 26.85
C ASP A 817 -9.85 -37.59 27.28
N LEU A 818 -9.59 -38.67 26.53
CA LEU A 818 -8.46 -39.59 26.76
C LEU A 818 -7.11 -38.86 26.66
N ALA A 819 -6.93 -38.03 25.63
CA ALA A 819 -5.71 -37.25 25.45
C ALA A 819 -5.57 -36.18 26.55
N GLN A 820 -6.67 -35.52 26.93
CA GLN A 820 -6.69 -34.55 28.02
C GLN A 820 -6.27 -35.19 29.36
N GLY A 821 -6.77 -36.39 29.68
CA GLY A 821 -6.37 -37.16 30.87
C GLY A 821 -4.87 -37.48 30.88
N ILE A 822 -4.34 -37.95 29.74
CA ILE A 822 -2.92 -38.25 29.57
C ILE A 822 -2.05 -37.00 29.71
N PHE A 823 -2.35 -35.91 28.98
CA PHE A 823 -1.57 -34.67 29.00
C PHE A 823 -1.60 -34.00 30.38
N SER A 824 -2.76 -33.99 31.04
CA SER A 824 -2.91 -33.40 32.37
C SER A 824 -2.16 -34.17 33.46
N SER A 825 -2.01 -35.49 33.29
CA SER A 825 -1.25 -36.38 34.17
C SER A 825 0.26 -36.34 33.89
N MET A 826 0.67 -36.07 32.65
CA MET A 826 2.08 -36.01 32.22
C MET A 826 2.55 -34.61 31.83
N ARG A 827 2.20 -33.57 32.61
CA ARG A 827 2.42 -32.16 32.20
C ARG A 827 3.86 -31.83 31.81
N PRO A 828 4.90 -32.15 32.62
CA PRO A 828 6.26 -31.72 32.30
C PRO A 828 6.81 -32.32 31.00
N GLN A 829 6.51 -33.60 30.76
CA GLN A 829 6.95 -34.32 29.57
C GLN A 829 6.15 -33.87 28.34
N THR A 830 4.83 -33.71 28.48
CA THR A 830 3.95 -33.23 27.41
C THR A 830 4.37 -31.85 26.96
N GLN A 831 4.69 -30.97 27.92
CA GLN A 831 5.20 -29.65 27.63
C GLN A 831 6.50 -29.72 26.82
N ASN A 832 7.50 -30.47 27.26
CA ASN A 832 8.78 -30.59 26.56
C ASN A 832 8.63 -31.09 25.12
N VAL A 833 7.74 -32.05 24.88
CA VAL A 833 7.48 -32.59 23.54
C VAL A 833 6.74 -31.56 22.67
N ALA A 834 5.69 -30.94 23.21
CA ALA A 834 4.91 -29.93 22.50
C ALA A 834 5.76 -28.69 22.15
N THR A 835 6.64 -28.25 23.04
CA THR A 835 7.54 -27.13 22.75
C THR A 835 8.56 -27.50 21.68
N LYS A 836 9.20 -28.68 21.74
CA LYS A 836 10.14 -29.14 20.70
C LYS A 836 9.50 -29.19 19.32
N LEU A 837 8.28 -29.72 19.22
CA LEU A 837 7.54 -29.75 17.96
C LEU A 837 7.16 -28.35 17.50
N MET A 838 6.75 -27.46 18.40
CA MET A 838 6.43 -26.08 18.01
C MET A 838 7.62 -25.37 17.33
N HIS A 839 8.85 -25.62 17.81
CA HIS A 839 10.06 -25.04 17.23
C HIS A 839 10.49 -25.68 15.89
N SER A 840 10.01 -26.89 15.57
CA SER A 840 10.33 -27.53 14.28
C SER A 840 9.38 -27.13 13.16
N LEU A 841 8.22 -26.56 13.48
CA LEU A 841 7.22 -26.13 12.51
C LEU A 841 7.55 -24.75 11.92
N LYS A 842 7.32 -24.61 10.62
CA LYS A 842 7.53 -23.35 9.89
C LYS A 842 6.45 -22.32 10.24
N PRO A 843 6.70 -21.00 10.07
CA PRO A 843 5.66 -19.98 10.14
C PRO A 843 4.51 -20.29 9.17
N GLY A 844 3.26 -20.13 9.62
CA GLY A 844 2.05 -20.45 8.84
C GLY A 844 1.62 -21.92 8.85
N ASP A 845 2.33 -22.82 9.55
CA ASP A 845 1.92 -24.23 9.65
C ASP A 845 0.72 -24.38 10.61
N ARG A 846 -0.43 -24.80 10.07
CA ARG A 846 -1.67 -24.99 10.83
C ARG A 846 -1.56 -26.02 11.97
N LYS A 847 -0.59 -26.94 11.93
CA LYS A 847 -0.33 -27.87 13.05
C LYS A 847 0.02 -27.14 14.35
N LYS A 848 0.49 -25.89 14.27
CA LYS A 848 0.70 -25.04 15.45
C LYS A 848 -0.58 -24.80 16.25
N ILE A 849 -1.76 -24.83 15.63
CA ILE A 849 -3.06 -24.63 16.31
C ILE A 849 -3.26 -25.71 17.38
N GLY A 850 -3.13 -27.00 17.02
CA GLY A 850 -3.27 -28.11 17.95
C GLY A 850 -2.24 -28.06 19.09
N LEU A 851 -0.99 -27.70 18.77
CA LEU A 851 0.06 -27.53 19.78
C LEU A 851 -0.23 -26.36 20.75
N LEU A 852 -0.73 -25.22 20.25
CA LEU A 852 -1.10 -24.08 21.08
C LEU A 852 -2.23 -24.42 22.06
N GLN A 853 -3.24 -25.17 21.60
CA GLN A 853 -4.33 -25.65 22.45
C GLN A 853 -3.84 -26.59 23.55
N VAL A 854 -2.95 -27.54 23.23
CA VAL A 854 -2.35 -28.45 24.23
C VAL A 854 -1.54 -27.67 25.27
N LEU A 855 -0.72 -26.70 24.82
CA LEU A 855 0.06 -25.83 25.71
C LEU A 855 -0.83 -24.96 26.60
N GLY A 856 -1.94 -24.43 26.07
CA GLY A 856 -2.91 -23.63 26.82
C GLY A 856 -3.76 -24.44 27.80
N LEU A 857 -4.00 -25.72 27.51
CA LEU A 857 -4.64 -26.65 28.45
C LEU A 857 -3.77 -26.92 29.69
N MET A 858 -2.46 -27.03 29.49
CA MET A 858 -1.51 -27.27 30.60
C MET A 858 -1.34 -26.04 31.51
N LYS A 859 -1.52 -24.82 30.98
CA LYS A 859 -1.38 -23.54 31.71
C LYS A 859 -0.04 -23.34 32.42
N GLU A 860 1.03 -23.88 31.83
CA GLU A 860 2.38 -23.72 32.38
C GLU A 860 2.97 -22.36 31.99
N PRO A 861 3.53 -21.56 32.92
CA PRO A 861 4.05 -20.22 32.63
C PRO A 861 5.11 -20.19 31.52
N SER A 862 5.91 -21.26 31.41
CA SER A 862 6.92 -21.43 30.36
C SER A 862 6.34 -21.59 28.94
N SER A 863 5.05 -21.88 28.81
CA SER A 863 4.33 -21.93 27.52
C SER A 863 3.96 -20.55 27.00
N ALA A 864 3.91 -19.53 27.87
CA ALA A 864 3.51 -18.18 27.49
C ALA A 864 4.43 -17.58 26.42
N GLN A 865 5.76 -17.81 26.54
CA GLN A 865 6.73 -17.32 25.56
C GLN A 865 6.47 -17.86 24.15
N ILE A 866 6.09 -19.13 24.05
CA ILE A 866 5.82 -19.78 22.76
C ILE A 866 4.55 -19.22 22.13
N MET A 867 3.55 -18.91 22.95
CA MET A 867 2.34 -18.25 22.48
C MET A 867 2.62 -16.81 22.07
N TYR A 868 3.51 -16.08 22.77
CA TYR A 868 3.97 -14.75 22.36
C TYR A 868 4.69 -14.76 21.02
N ASP A 869 5.56 -15.74 20.78
CA ASP A 869 6.23 -15.87 19.50
C ASP A 869 5.21 -16.17 18.38
N SER A 870 4.15 -16.91 18.69
CA SER A 870 3.07 -17.23 17.75
C SER A 870 2.14 -16.04 17.44
N LEU A 871 2.19 -14.95 18.22
CA LEU A 871 1.52 -13.68 17.88
C LEU A 871 2.15 -12.99 16.67
N LYS A 872 3.36 -13.39 16.25
CA LYS A 872 4.04 -12.84 15.07
C LYS A 872 3.88 -13.71 13.83
N ASP A 873 3.09 -14.79 13.91
CA ASP A 873 2.93 -15.71 12.81
C ASP A 873 2.16 -15.03 11.64
N PRO A 874 2.57 -15.24 10.37
CA PRO A 874 1.87 -14.67 9.23
C PRO A 874 0.39 -15.10 9.14
N ASP A 875 0.06 -16.30 9.63
CA ASP A 875 -1.29 -16.83 9.59
C ASP A 875 -2.16 -16.26 10.73
N HIS A 876 -3.32 -15.70 10.37
CA HIS A 876 -4.22 -15.04 11.31
C HIS A 876 -4.96 -16.02 12.24
N GLU A 877 -5.21 -17.27 11.82
CA GLU A 877 -5.82 -18.29 12.67
C GLU A 877 -4.84 -18.74 13.77
N ILE A 878 -3.54 -18.79 13.46
CA ILE A 878 -2.48 -19.08 14.44
C ILE A 878 -2.38 -17.94 15.46
N ARG A 879 -2.32 -16.68 15.00
CA ARG A 879 -2.32 -15.51 15.90
C ARG A 879 -3.56 -15.47 16.79
N MET A 880 -4.73 -15.68 16.19
CA MET A 880 -6.01 -15.73 16.90
C MET A 880 -6.04 -16.85 17.96
N THR A 881 -5.55 -18.05 17.62
CA THR A 881 -5.49 -19.17 18.57
C THR A 881 -4.53 -18.87 19.71
N ALA A 882 -3.34 -18.32 19.42
CA ALA A 882 -2.39 -17.91 20.44
C ALA A 882 -2.99 -16.90 21.43
N ILE A 883 -3.75 -15.92 20.93
CA ILE A 883 -4.47 -14.92 21.74
C ILE A 883 -5.53 -15.55 22.65
N ARG A 884 -6.34 -16.48 22.12
CA ARG A 884 -7.37 -17.18 22.91
C ARG A 884 -6.75 -18.03 24.01
N GLU A 885 -5.67 -18.73 23.70
CA GLU A 885 -4.97 -19.56 24.67
C GLU A 885 -4.22 -18.71 25.70
N LEU A 886 -3.62 -17.58 25.31
CA LEU A 886 -3.02 -16.59 26.22
C LEU A 886 -4.04 -16.00 27.20
N GLY A 887 -5.28 -15.76 26.78
CA GLY A 887 -6.36 -15.29 27.65
C GLY A 887 -6.57 -16.19 28.89
N LYS A 888 -6.25 -17.49 28.80
CA LYS A 888 -6.37 -18.44 29.91
C LYS A 888 -5.32 -18.25 31.01
N PHE A 889 -4.27 -17.46 30.76
CA PHE A 889 -3.21 -17.11 31.72
C PHE A 889 -3.55 -15.85 32.54
N GLY A 890 -4.69 -15.20 32.27
CA GLY A 890 -5.17 -14.07 33.08
C GLY A 890 -4.31 -12.82 32.91
N ARG A 891 -3.99 -12.14 34.02
CA ARG A 891 -3.32 -10.82 34.02
C ARG A 891 -1.94 -10.81 33.34
N GLU A 892 -1.24 -11.95 33.32
CA GLU A 892 0.08 -12.06 32.71
C GLU A 892 0.04 -11.86 31.19
N ALA A 893 -1.12 -12.06 30.56
CA ALA A 893 -1.33 -11.86 29.13
C ALA A 893 -1.82 -10.44 28.77
N LEU A 894 -1.97 -9.52 29.73
CA LEU A 894 -2.65 -8.23 29.51
C LEU A 894 -1.96 -7.36 28.46
N GLU A 895 -0.64 -7.18 28.55
CA GLU A 895 0.16 -6.41 27.57
C GLU A 895 0.06 -7.04 26.16
N PRO A 896 0.37 -8.33 25.97
CA PRO A 896 0.22 -9.02 24.68
C PRO A 896 -1.18 -8.95 24.07
N LEU A 897 -2.22 -9.08 24.88
CA LEU A 897 -3.60 -8.98 24.42
C LEU A 897 -3.97 -7.54 24.06
N THR A 898 -3.42 -6.54 24.76
CA THR A 898 -3.60 -5.12 24.43
C THR A 898 -2.91 -4.78 23.11
N ASP A 899 -1.72 -5.30 22.86
CA ASP A 899 -1.03 -5.14 21.57
C ASP A 899 -1.84 -5.76 20.43
N ALA A 900 -2.41 -6.95 20.66
CA ALA A 900 -3.23 -7.65 19.67
C ALA A 900 -4.55 -6.94 19.31
N MET A 901 -5.02 -5.98 20.12
CA MET A 901 -6.13 -5.10 19.74
C MET A 901 -5.81 -4.18 18.57
N HIS A 902 -4.55 -4.10 18.15
CA HIS A 902 -4.11 -3.29 17.01
C HIS A 902 -3.69 -4.17 15.81
N ASP A 903 -4.02 -5.47 15.82
CA ASP A 903 -3.72 -6.35 14.69
C ASP A 903 -4.46 -5.91 13.42
N LYS A 904 -3.80 -6.09 12.27
CA LYS A 904 -4.38 -5.80 10.95
C LYS A 904 -5.66 -6.59 10.69
N ASP A 905 -5.77 -7.80 11.24
CA ASP A 905 -6.87 -8.71 11.01
C ASP A 905 -8.02 -8.49 12.04
N PRO A 906 -9.26 -8.23 11.60
CA PRO A 906 -10.39 -8.01 12.50
C PRO A 906 -10.75 -9.21 13.40
N HIS A 907 -10.54 -10.44 12.95
CA HIS A 907 -10.82 -11.64 13.77
C HIS A 907 -9.81 -11.78 14.90
N VAL A 908 -8.56 -11.42 14.64
CA VAL A 908 -7.48 -11.37 15.65
C VAL A 908 -7.78 -10.29 16.69
N ARG A 909 -8.17 -9.08 16.26
CA ARG A 909 -8.59 -8.00 17.18
C ARG A 909 -9.80 -8.39 18.02
N ALA A 910 -10.81 -9.02 17.41
CA ALA A 910 -12.01 -9.47 18.12
C ALA A 910 -11.67 -10.52 19.19
N ALA A 911 -10.81 -11.49 18.87
CA ALA A 911 -10.34 -12.49 19.83
C ALA A 911 -9.54 -11.85 20.98
N ALA A 912 -8.75 -10.81 20.70
CA ALA A 912 -8.02 -10.07 21.74
C ALA A 912 -8.98 -9.38 22.71
N VAL A 913 -9.99 -8.68 22.19
CA VAL A 913 -11.02 -8.01 23.00
C VAL A 913 -11.85 -9.00 23.80
N GLU A 914 -12.20 -10.15 23.23
CA GLU A 914 -12.90 -11.23 23.93
C GLU A 914 -12.06 -11.80 25.08
N SER A 915 -10.79 -12.14 24.82
CA SER A 915 -9.85 -12.63 25.82
C SER A 915 -9.59 -11.61 26.93
N LEU A 916 -9.49 -10.31 26.61
CA LEU A 916 -9.39 -9.24 27.60
C LEU A 916 -10.64 -9.19 28.50
N GLY A 917 -11.83 -9.36 27.91
CA GLY A 917 -13.09 -9.45 28.66
C GLY A 917 -13.10 -10.54 29.73
N ASP A 918 -12.39 -11.65 29.50
CA ASP A 918 -12.25 -12.75 30.47
C ASP A 918 -11.26 -12.45 31.61
N ILE A 919 -10.39 -11.42 31.48
CA ILE A 919 -9.44 -10.99 32.52
C ILE A 919 -10.12 -10.14 33.61
N GLY A 920 -11.14 -9.36 33.25
CA GLY A 920 -11.95 -8.57 34.18
C GLY A 920 -11.55 -7.08 34.29
N LEU A 921 -11.84 -6.44 35.44
CA LEU A 921 -11.75 -4.98 35.64
C LEU A 921 -10.46 -4.27 35.17
N PRO A 922 -9.24 -4.83 35.28
CA PRO A 922 -8.01 -4.15 34.86
C PRO A 922 -7.93 -3.74 33.38
N VAL A 923 -8.79 -4.30 32.52
CA VAL A 923 -8.80 -4.05 31.08
C VAL A 923 -9.92 -3.11 30.63
N LEU A 924 -10.63 -2.49 31.57
CA LEU A 924 -11.86 -1.74 31.26
C LEU A 924 -11.61 -0.55 30.32
N ASP A 925 -10.49 0.17 30.48
CA ASP A 925 -10.12 1.27 29.58
C ASP A 925 -9.86 0.78 28.15
N GLN A 926 -9.21 -0.38 28.01
CA GLN A 926 -8.97 -1.04 26.73
C GLN A 926 -10.29 -1.46 26.07
N LEU A 927 -11.22 -2.03 26.84
CA LEU A 927 -12.54 -2.41 26.32
C LEU A 927 -13.39 -1.17 25.94
N ILE A 928 -13.31 -0.07 26.69
CA ILE A 928 -13.97 1.19 26.33
C ILE A 928 -13.39 1.77 25.04
N SER A 929 -12.06 1.71 24.86
CA SER A 929 -11.39 2.11 23.62
C SER A 929 -11.87 1.29 22.42
N ALA A 930 -12.05 -0.03 22.59
CA ALA A 930 -12.55 -0.92 21.53
C ALA A 930 -13.99 -0.61 21.06
N LEU A 931 -14.76 0.16 21.82
CA LEU A 931 -16.07 0.66 21.35
C LEU A 931 -15.95 1.67 20.19
N LYS A 932 -14.76 2.24 19.97
CA LYS A 932 -14.42 3.16 18.86
C LYS A 932 -13.96 2.43 17.59
N ASP A 933 -13.83 1.10 17.61
CA ASP A 933 -13.35 0.35 16.44
C ASP A 933 -14.37 0.43 15.28
N SER A 934 -13.87 0.50 14.06
CA SER A 934 -14.69 0.56 12.85
C SER A 934 -15.45 -0.75 12.58
N ASP A 935 -14.93 -1.89 13.04
CA ASP A 935 -15.55 -3.20 12.88
C ASP A 935 -16.65 -3.45 13.92
N GLY A 936 -17.83 -3.87 13.44
CA GLY A 936 -18.99 -4.14 14.29
C GLY A 936 -18.81 -5.32 15.25
N ASN A 937 -18.03 -6.33 14.88
CA ASN A 937 -17.78 -7.51 15.73
C ASN A 937 -16.89 -7.15 16.93
N ILE A 938 -15.93 -6.26 16.73
CA ILE A 938 -15.03 -5.78 17.79
C ILE A 938 -15.82 -4.95 18.79
N ARG A 939 -16.70 -4.06 18.32
CA ARG A 939 -17.62 -3.32 19.19
C ARG A 939 -18.53 -4.27 19.98
N ALA A 940 -19.04 -5.33 19.35
CA ALA A 940 -19.87 -6.33 20.03
C ALA A 940 -19.07 -7.14 21.08
N ALA A 941 -17.82 -7.50 20.79
CA ALA A 941 -16.92 -8.16 21.72
C ALA A 941 -16.61 -7.26 22.92
N ALA A 942 -16.36 -5.96 22.69
CA ALA A 942 -16.13 -4.98 23.74
C ALA A 942 -17.35 -4.82 24.66
N ILE A 943 -18.56 -4.71 24.09
CA ILE A 943 -19.82 -4.68 24.85
C ILE A 943 -19.95 -5.94 25.72
N THR A 944 -19.68 -7.11 25.14
CA THR A 944 -19.77 -8.40 25.86
C THR A 944 -18.74 -8.49 26.99
N GLY A 945 -17.49 -8.08 26.73
CA GLY A 945 -16.41 -8.05 27.73
C GLY A 945 -16.73 -7.10 28.88
N ILE A 946 -17.21 -5.89 28.59
CA ILE A 946 -17.62 -4.92 29.62
C ILE A 946 -18.79 -5.47 30.45
N ALA A 947 -19.77 -6.12 29.80
CA ALA A 947 -20.89 -6.74 30.49
C ALA A 947 -20.45 -7.87 31.43
N LYS A 948 -19.43 -8.66 31.06
CA LYS A 948 -18.83 -9.70 31.92
C LYS A 948 -18.18 -9.13 33.19
N ILE A 949 -17.64 -7.90 33.15
CA ILE A 949 -17.02 -7.23 34.31
C ILE A 949 -18.07 -6.87 35.38
N GLY A 950 -19.30 -6.53 34.98
CA GLY A 950 -20.43 -6.28 35.90
C GLY A 950 -20.38 -4.91 36.61
N GLU A 951 -21.00 -4.82 37.81
CA GLU A 951 -21.18 -3.57 38.56
C GLU A 951 -19.92 -2.70 38.75
N PRO A 952 -18.70 -3.25 38.98
CA PRO A 952 -17.50 -2.43 39.12
C PRO A 952 -17.18 -1.55 37.89
N ALA A 953 -17.63 -1.95 36.70
CA ALA A 953 -17.46 -1.16 35.48
C ALA A 953 -18.41 0.05 35.41
N GLN A 954 -19.53 0.04 36.14
CA GLN A 954 -20.56 1.09 36.06
C GLN A 954 -20.01 2.48 36.37
N PHE A 955 -19.10 2.61 37.35
CA PHE A 955 -18.55 3.91 37.72
C PHE A 955 -17.77 4.56 36.56
N MET A 956 -16.95 3.78 35.87
CA MET A 956 -16.14 4.27 34.74
C MET A 956 -17.02 4.48 33.50
N LEU A 957 -18.02 3.61 33.28
CA LEU A 957 -19.01 3.79 32.22
C LEU A 957 -19.80 5.10 32.37
N ILE A 958 -20.14 5.52 33.59
CA ILE A 958 -20.81 6.82 33.83
C ILE A 958 -19.92 7.98 33.37
N GLN A 959 -18.59 7.89 33.57
CA GLN A 959 -17.66 8.92 33.09
C GLN A 959 -17.58 8.96 31.56
N SER A 960 -17.71 7.80 30.90
CA SER A 960 -17.71 7.67 29.44
C SER A 960 -19.03 8.09 28.76
N LEU A 961 -20.07 8.45 29.51
CA LEU A 961 -21.30 9.04 28.95
C LEU A 961 -21.06 10.43 28.31
N ASP A 962 -19.99 11.11 28.71
CA ASP A 962 -19.56 12.40 28.18
C ASP A 962 -18.40 12.25 27.15
N ASP A 963 -18.13 11.04 26.63
CA ASP A 963 -17.11 10.84 25.59
C ASP A 963 -17.44 11.65 24.33
N LYS A 964 -16.43 12.12 23.59
CA LYS A 964 -16.64 12.90 22.36
C LYS A 964 -17.26 12.07 21.24
N ASP A 965 -17.02 10.76 21.23
CA ASP A 965 -17.55 9.85 20.21
C ASP A 965 -19.00 9.44 20.51
N ARG A 966 -19.90 9.77 19.58
CA ARG A 966 -21.33 9.43 19.64
C ARG A 966 -21.58 7.93 19.82
N ASN A 967 -20.81 7.07 19.15
CA ASN A 967 -21.00 5.62 19.20
C ASN A 967 -20.65 5.07 20.59
N VAL A 968 -19.59 5.61 21.19
CA VAL A 968 -19.20 5.24 22.57
C VAL A 968 -20.27 5.66 23.54
N ARG A 969 -20.74 6.91 23.49
CA ARG A 969 -21.84 7.39 24.35
C ARG A 969 -23.08 6.51 24.24
N SER A 970 -23.51 6.18 23.02
CA SER A 970 -24.69 5.34 22.79
C SER A 970 -24.52 3.91 23.31
N ALA A 971 -23.37 3.29 23.05
CA ALA A 971 -23.07 1.93 23.51
C ALA A 971 -22.98 1.85 25.04
N VAL A 972 -22.33 2.82 25.66
CA VAL A 972 -22.22 2.97 27.11
C VAL A 972 -23.61 3.17 27.75
N ALA A 973 -24.46 4.01 27.16
CA ALA A 973 -25.82 4.22 27.65
C ALA A 973 -26.66 2.93 27.61
N ARG A 974 -26.55 2.13 26.54
CA ARG A 974 -27.22 0.81 26.44
C ARG A 974 -26.70 -0.19 27.47
N LEU A 975 -25.39 -0.22 27.71
CA LEU A 975 -24.77 -1.08 28.73
C LEU A 975 -25.27 -0.72 30.13
N LEU A 976 -25.31 0.58 30.45
CA LEU A 976 -25.83 1.07 31.72
C LEU A 976 -27.32 0.71 31.88
N GLU A 977 -28.15 0.89 30.84
CA GLU A 977 -29.56 0.50 30.84
C GLU A 977 -29.75 -1.01 31.08
N ASN A 978 -29.02 -1.86 30.37
CA ASN A 978 -29.09 -3.31 30.53
C ASN A 978 -28.63 -3.78 31.92
N SER A 979 -27.70 -3.04 32.54
CA SER A 979 -27.27 -3.29 33.92
C SER A 979 -28.26 -2.77 34.98
N GLY A 980 -29.37 -2.16 34.57
CA GLY A 980 -30.39 -1.61 35.46
C GLY A 980 -29.97 -0.30 36.15
N PHE A 981 -29.00 0.43 35.57
CA PHE A 981 -28.51 1.68 36.12
C PHE A 981 -29.64 2.72 36.27
N LYS A 982 -29.73 3.31 37.47
CA LYS A 982 -30.62 4.43 37.76
C LYS A 982 -29.78 5.63 38.20
N PRO A 983 -29.72 6.70 37.41
CA PRO A 983 -28.87 7.84 37.74
C PRO A 983 -29.32 8.48 39.05
N LYS A 984 -28.38 8.53 40.02
CA LYS A 984 -28.63 9.04 41.38
C LYS A 984 -28.51 10.57 41.43
N TYR A 985 -27.65 11.15 40.59
CA TYR A 985 -27.40 12.57 40.50
C TYR A 985 -27.99 13.15 39.21
N THR A 986 -28.41 14.42 39.28
CA THR A 986 -28.99 15.13 38.13
C THR A 986 -28.02 15.21 36.96
N THR A 987 -26.72 15.37 37.22
CA THR A 987 -25.66 15.39 36.20
C THR A 987 -25.61 14.09 35.41
N ASP A 988 -25.57 12.94 36.09
CA ASP A 988 -25.49 11.62 35.45
C ASP A 988 -26.76 11.34 34.66
N ARG A 989 -27.91 11.80 35.16
CA ARG A 989 -29.20 11.69 34.46
C ARG A 989 -29.19 12.48 33.16
N LEU A 990 -28.65 13.70 33.18
CA LEU A 990 -28.53 14.54 31.99
C LEU A 990 -27.57 13.93 30.97
N SER A 991 -26.37 13.48 31.40
CA SER A 991 -25.40 12.79 30.54
C SER A 991 -25.95 11.50 29.95
N PHE A 992 -26.69 10.72 30.73
CA PHE A 992 -27.35 9.50 30.26
C PHE A 992 -28.44 9.78 29.21
N LEU A 993 -29.30 10.78 29.44
CA LEU A 993 -30.34 11.17 28.48
C LEU A 993 -29.75 11.75 27.20
N PHE A 994 -28.67 12.53 27.31
CA PHE A 994 -27.93 13.07 26.17
C PHE A 994 -27.27 11.96 25.35
N ALA A 995 -26.62 10.99 26.00
CA ALA A 995 -26.02 9.82 25.35
C ALA A 995 -27.06 8.89 24.68
N LYS A 996 -28.30 8.84 25.21
CA LYS A 996 -29.44 8.16 24.56
C LYS A 996 -30.14 8.99 23.48
N GLU A 997 -29.71 10.23 23.29
CA GLU A 997 -30.30 11.17 22.33
C GLU A 997 -31.80 11.44 22.56
N LEU A 998 -32.22 11.41 23.84
CA LEU A 998 -33.58 11.70 24.28
C LEU A 998 -33.74 13.21 24.55
N PHE A 999 -33.63 14.01 23.50
CA PHE A 999 -33.66 15.48 23.59
C PHE A 999 -35.00 16.02 24.11
N ASP A 1000 -36.13 15.35 23.84
CA ASP A 1000 -37.44 15.76 24.36
C ASP A 1000 -37.49 15.71 25.90
N ASP A 1001 -36.90 14.67 26.49
CA ASP A 1001 -36.79 14.54 27.94
C ASP A 1001 -35.86 15.61 28.53
N LEU A 1002 -34.78 15.98 27.82
CA LEU A 1002 -33.89 17.08 28.21
C LEU A 1002 -34.60 18.44 28.14
N ILE A 1003 -35.42 18.68 27.14
CA ILE A 1003 -36.24 19.89 27.00
C ILE A 1003 -37.23 20.00 28.17
N GLN A 1004 -37.90 18.90 28.53
CA GLN A 1004 -38.82 18.87 29.68
C GLN A 1004 -38.13 19.14 31.02
N ILE A 1005 -36.86 18.78 31.18
CA ILE A 1005 -36.08 19.08 32.39
C ILE A 1005 -35.78 20.60 32.49
N GLY A 1006 -35.63 21.30 31.36
CA GLY A 1006 -35.53 22.76 31.30
C GLY A 1006 -34.12 23.30 31.63
N PRO A 1007 -33.99 24.43 32.37
CA PRO A 1007 -32.72 25.13 32.60
C PRO A 1007 -31.52 24.27 33.04
N PRO A 1008 -31.68 23.23 33.88
CA PRO A 1008 -30.56 22.36 34.26
C PRO A 1008 -29.92 21.60 33.09
N ALA A 1009 -30.62 21.39 31.97
CA ALA A 1009 -30.10 20.72 30.78
C ALA A 1009 -29.30 21.64 29.85
N VAL A 1010 -29.31 22.97 30.10
CA VAL A 1010 -28.67 23.96 29.22
C VAL A 1010 -27.16 23.70 29.09
N ASP A 1011 -26.46 23.40 30.18
CA ASP A 1011 -25.01 23.20 30.15
C ASP A 1011 -24.59 21.98 29.31
N ILE A 1012 -25.38 20.89 29.34
CA ILE A 1012 -25.06 19.70 28.54
C ILE A 1012 -25.44 19.88 27.06
N LEU A 1013 -26.55 20.55 26.78
CA LEU A 1013 -26.95 20.88 25.41
C LEU A 1013 -26.01 21.93 24.79
N ALA A 1014 -25.49 22.87 25.58
CA ALA A 1014 -24.49 23.84 25.13
C ALA A 1014 -23.16 23.16 24.78
N ARG A 1015 -22.74 22.13 25.54
CA ARG A 1015 -21.62 21.27 25.14
C ARG A 1015 -21.92 20.55 23.82
N GLY A 1016 -23.15 20.07 23.62
CA GLY A 1016 -23.61 19.44 22.38
C GLY A 1016 -23.55 20.32 21.13
N LEU A 1017 -23.53 21.65 21.26
CA LEU A 1017 -23.31 22.57 20.13
C LEU A 1017 -21.90 22.46 19.52
N HIS A 1018 -20.96 21.90 20.27
CA HIS A 1018 -19.58 21.67 19.85
C HIS A 1018 -19.28 20.18 19.63
N ASP A 1019 -20.31 19.34 19.53
CA ASP A 1019 -20.15 17.91 19.24
C ASP A 1019 -19.59 17.70 17.82
N ASP A 1020 -18.82 16.62 17.61
CA ASP A 1020 -18.25 16.30 16.29
C ASP A 1020 -19.35 15.87 15.30
N ASP A 1021 -20.46 15.29 15.79
CA ASP A 1021 -21.61 14.89 14.98
C ASP A 1021 -22.55 16.07 14.68
N ALA A 1022 -22.79 16.32 13.39
CA ALA A 1022 -23.62 17.44 12.93
C ALA A 1022 -25.09 17.34 13.37
N GLU A 1023 -25.64 16.12 13.45
CA GLU A 1023 -27.01 15.87 13.89
C GLU A 1023 -27.18 16.23 15.38
N ILE A 1024 -26.19 15.87 16.20
CA ILE A 1024 -26.18 16.22 17.63
C ILE A 1024 -26.08 17.72 17.84
N ARG A 1025 -25.26 18.43 17.04
CA ARG A 1025 -25.18 19.91 17.09
C ARG A 1025 -26.51 20.56 16.76
N GLU A 1026 -27.22 20.06 15.75
CA GLU A 1026 -28.51 20.63 15.36
C GLU A 1026 -29.59 20.37 16.42
N ARG A 1027 -29.75 19.12 16.86
CA ARG A 1027 -30.73 18.74 17.89
C ARG A 1027 -30.48 19.47 19.22
N SER A 1028 -29.20 19.71 19.56
CA SER A 1028 -28.84 20.51 20.74
C SER A 1028 -29.26 21.97 20.59
N ARG A 1029 -29.14 22.56 19.39
CA ARG A 1029 -29.58 23.93 19.09
C ARG A 1029 -31.09 24.06 19.16
N GLU A 1030 -31.83 23.11 18.57
CA GLU A 1030 -33.29 23.06 18.62
C GLU A 1030 -33.77 22.95 20.08
N ALA A 1031 -33.18 22.04 20.86
CA ALA A 1031 -33.53 21.86 22.26
C ALA A 1031 -33.26 23.11 23.12
N LEU A 1032 -32.12 23.79 22.93
CA LEU A 1032 -31.81 25.05 23.62
C LEU A 1032 -32.79 26.17 23.25
N THR A 1033 -33.22 26.21 21.99
CA THR A 1033 -34.22 27.18 21.50
C THR A 1033 -35.57 26.92 22.15
N ALA A 1034 -36.02 25.67 22.20
CA ALA A 1034 -37.26 25.27 22.86
C ALA A 1034 -37.25 25.57 24.37
N ILE A 1035 -36.14 25.30 25.07
CA ILE A 1035 -36.00 25.64 26.49
C ILE A 1035 -36.06 27.16 26.69
N ARG A 1036 -35.36 27.95 25.87
CA ARG A 1036 -35.39 29.43 25.94
C ARG A 1036 -36.81 29.96 25.77
N ASP A 1037 -37.53 29.47 24.77
CA ASP A 1037 -38.87 29.95 24.44
C ASP A 1037 -39.88 29.55 25.54
N SER A 1038 -39.70 28.40 26.19
CA SER A 1038 -40.51 27.96 27.34
C SER A 1038 -40.30 28.77 28.63
N ILE A 1039 -39.17 29.46 28.77
CA ILE A 1039 -38.85 30.33 29.93
C ILE A 1039 -39.39 31.75 29.71
N GLN A 1040 -39.65 32.16 28.47
CA GLN A 1040 -40.15 33.48 28.10
C GLN A 1040 -41.69 33.59 28.11
N THR A 1041 -42.40 32.47 28.10
CA THR A 1041 -43.85 32.35 28.37
C THR A 1041 -44.14 32.13 29.83
#